data_AF-A0A496Y7X0-F1
#
_entry.id   AF-A0A496Y7X0-F1
#
_cell.length_a   1.000
_cell.length_b   1.000
_cell.length_c   1.000
_cell.angle_alpha   90.00
_cell.angle_beta   90.00
_cell.angle_gamma   90.00
#
_symmetry.space_group_name_H-M   'P 1'
#
loop_
_entity.id
_entity.type
_entity.pdbx_description
1 polymer ?
#
loop_
_entity_poly.entity_id
_entity_poly.type
_entity_poly.pdbx_seq_one_letter_code
_entity_poly.pdbx_strand_id
1 'polypeptide(L)'
;MRRNTGGFTLIELAVVLVIVGIVISIVATVLPSLIQSAKIKKAQAILEKMDYAVQGYAIANHRLPFADGDGDGQEDSGTYLGTLPYLTLGLSSNQDAWGNVVGYGVYDSLTAAFADGNAFCTAIAAASVMPFDSSKTFTTSADHLSGATSSNSANQAYVLATGGAKDLDSVNGFFDLGNGEGTATTPGFNSPGKIQSTSYDDLVRAFSLNELNQKNCTGGGGSGGGGGSTGAENTNALCSDGIDNDGDGYIDCFDQDCCSGGLTVCSQCPPQTNVQINTTPMAGGTVGGSYTHTFQASGGSGYYYWYLDGITPNIPGLTISLWNGTLSGTIDNCAGDYSVDVRVEDRYDSAKTDSHTFTLTVSNGTVTVTPSPGGGGPTSPDFIVDSSIFSQLFTANGEHVGDFHWSINWQGTAPGGFQIDDHSATEGRLWKSGSSTAGNFTFTLTASDASCASNTMTTNPYSMTITPGGAVAPYTEGMEGEWRFDECTAWDGSSYDVVDSNGVLTHYGKASGGATGTSMGKICRAASFDGADDKIVSQVLTGSDIMVFTDQVSLACWFKSPGGGGTYPRLIEFSDASGSASRSTALAYDPDGSLRAWVTDQGSGVRGGAVDYSAELYNDNQWHHAVYTYSSANGGRLYIDGSLKQTATDHPTTNIADAETFVIGGYFPDTNNGFLGLIDEVMVFSRELTQEDVTNLYSLSRAGCSGSCYSDPIAEYRMENFPWSGAPGEVVDSGSGGTNGVAAAAGSGSIPIQTTPSSGKVCRAGIFTRVDASNGGYLDLGDPADGDLDPGTSPWTVSAWFKWDGSSGENILFNKENLYEVRINNGYLQYAWQPHWAWDGGTSFPVSADTWKHVAIVYDGHQQVLYKNGRQVYSRNQTGAIGANTSKLLIGARGSASPSNFFGGEIDEVKIYDRALAENEIQAAVDETRDCSADSVVITTTSLPQGTINSIYDTTLSATGGTP
;
A
#
# COMPACT_ATOMS: atom_id res chain seq x y z
N MET A 1 4.15 22.48 -41.77
CA MET A 1 3.22 23.61 -41.53
C MET A 1 2.87 23.57 -40.04
N ARG A 2 3.13 24.67 -39.30
CA ARG A 2 3.11 24.72 -37.83
C ARG A 2 1.70 24.44 -37.30
N ARG A 3 1.53 23.31 -36.57
CA ARG A 3 0.29 22.95 -35.86
C ARG A 3 0.03 23.99 -34.76
N ASN A 4 -1.14 24.62 -34.81
CA ASN A 4 -1.73 25.34 -33.68
C ASN A 4 -2.36 24.26 -32.79
N THR A 5 -1.62 23.83 -31.77
CA THR A 5 -2.17 23.13 -30.61
C THR A 5 -3.16 24.07 -29.92
N GLY A 6 -4.40 23.62 -29.75
CA GLY A 6 -5.37 24.28 -28.86
C GLY A 6 -4.86 24.17 -27.43
N GLY A 7 -3.97 25.10 -27.06
CA GLY A 7 -3.46 25.22 -25.71
C GLY A 7 -4.60 25.57 -24.76
N PHE A 8 -4.41 25.21 -23.48
CA PHE A 8 -5.27 25.60 -22.37
C PHE A 8 -5.84 27.01 -22.57
N THR A 9 -7.16 27.15 -22.42
CA THR A 9 -7.73 28.49 -22.40
C THR A 9 -7.08 29.25 -21.24
N LEU A 10 -6.92 30.57 -21.39
CA LEU A 10 -6.29 31.40 -20.35
C LEU A 10 -6.98 31.25 -18.98
N ILE A 11 -8.25 30.87 -18.97
CA ILE A 11 -9.03 30.61 -17.76
C ILE A 11 -8.70 29.23 -17.16
N GLU A 12 -8.62 28.18 -17.96
CA GLU A 12 -8.26 26.83 -17.47
C GLU A 12 -6.80 26.78 -16.99
N LEU A 13 -5.89 27.43 -17.72
CA LEU A 13 -4.51 27.58 -17.26
C LEU A 13 -4.47 28.38 -15.95
N ALA A 14 -5.29 29.42 -15.80
CA ALA A 14 -5.35 30.19 -14.56
C ALA A 14 -5.91 29.38 -13.39
N VAL A 15 -6.95 28.58 -13.58
CA VAL A 15 -7.57 27.76 -12.52
C VAL A 15 -6.64 26.61 -12.12
N VAL A 16 -6.02 25.94 -13.09
CA VAL A 16 -5.02 24.88 -12.81
C VAL A 16 -3.82 25.46 -12.09
N LEU A 17 -3.31 26.62 -12.51
CA LEU A 17 -2.21 27.28 -11.80
C LEU A 17 -2.61 27.78 -10.41
N VAL A 18 -3.87 28.12 -10.17
CA VAL A 18 -4.38 28.47 -8.84
C VAL A 18 -4.47 27.24 -7.95
N ILE A 19 -5.01 26.12 -8.44
CA ILE A 19 -5.14 24.87 -7.66
C ILE A 19 -3.78 24.26 -7.39
N VAL A 20 -2.92 24.15 -8.41
CA VAL A 20 -1.52 23.71 -8.25
C VAL A 20 -0.77 24.69 -7.36
N GLY A 21 -1.04 26.00 -7.46
CA GLY A 21 -0.50 27.00 -6.54
C GLY A 21 -0.92 26.77 -5.09
N ILE A 22 -2.19 26.43 -4.83
CA ILE A 22 -2.72 26.15 -3.48
C ILE A 22 -2.17 24.83 -2.94
N VAL A 23 -2.14 23.77 -3.73
CA VAL A 23 -1.62 22.45 -3.33
C VAL A 23 -0.12 22.52 -3.07
N ILE A 24 0.65 23.15 -3.96
CA ILE A 24 2.08 23.41 -3.74
C ILE A 24 2.26 24.29 -2.49
N SER A 25 1.38 25.28 -2.25
CA SER A 25 1.45 26.09 -1.03
C SER A 25 1.17 25.30 0.24
N ILE A 26 0.20 24.38 0.24
CA ILE A 26 -0.12 23.55 1.42
C ILE A 26 0.97 22.50 1.66
N VAL A 27 1.41 21.79 0.61
CA VAL A 27 2.48 20.80 0.72
C VAL A 27 3.81 21.46 1.09
N ALA A 28 4.15 22.60 0.49
CA ALA A 28 5.36 23.35 0.84
C ALA A 28 5.30 24.02 2.23
N THR A 29 4.11 24.22 2.82
CA THR A 29 3.99 24.76 4.18
C THR A 29 3.99 23.67 5.25
N VAL A 30 3.37 22.51 4.99
CA VAL A 30 3.19 21.46 6.00
C VAL A 30 4.37 20.46 6.01
N LEU A 31 4.86 20.04 4.84
CA LEU A 31 5.89 19.00 4.75
C LEU A 31 7.22 19.40 5.41
N PRO A 32 7.74 20.64 5.25
CA PRO A 32 8.95 21.05 5.96
C PRO A 32 8.79 21.05 7.48
N SER A 33 7.60 21.36 8.00
CA SER A 33 7.33 21.39 9.45
C SER A 33 7.35 19.99 10.07
N LEU A 34 6.84 18.98 9.35
CA LEU A 34 6.86 17.58 9.78
C LEU A 34 8.28 17.00 9.73
N ILE A 35 9.04 17.29 8.67
CA ILE A 35 10.45 16.90 8.55
C ILE A 35 11.30 17.55 9.64
N GLN A 36 11.08 18.84 9.93
CA GLN A 36 11.77 19.53 11.03
C GLN A 36 11.41 18.92 12.39
N SER A 37 10.14 18.61 12.65
CA SER A 37 9.71 17.97 13.90
C SER A 37 10.37 16.60 14.12
N ALA A 38 10.46 15.78 13.06
CA ALA A 38 11.13 14.48 13.12
C ALA A 38 12.64 14.62 13.38
N LYS A 39 13.31 15.58 12.72
CA LYS A 39 14.74 15.83 12.92
C LYS A 39 15.07 16.40 14.30
N ILE A 40 14.22 17.28 14.87
CA ILE A 40 14.36 17.79 16.25
C ILE A 40 14.34 16.63 17.25
N LYS A 41 13.37 15.70 17.12
CA LYS A 41 13.29 14.52 17.99
C LYS A 41 14.55 13.65 17.89
N LYS A 42 15.05 13.45 16.66
CA LYS A 42 16.30 12.71 16.42
C LYS A 42 17.52 13.40 17.03
N ALA A 43 17.65 14.72 16.89
CA ALA A 43 18.76 15.48 17.46
C ALA A 43 18.73 15.49 19.00
N GLN A 44 17.56 15.56 19.62
CA GLN A 44 17.41 15.42 21.08
C GLN A 44 17.89 14.05 21.58
N ALA A 45 17.56 12.97 20.86
CA ALA A 45 18.03 11.63 21.18
C ALA A 45 19.56 11.48 20.99
N ILE A 46 20.15 12.19 20.02
CA ILE A 46 21.60 12.22 19.82
C ILE A 46 22.29 12.96 20.98
N LEU A 47 21.80 14.14 21.38
CA LEU A 47 22.33 14.87 22.53
C LEU A 47 22.21 14.06 23.83
N GLU A 48 21.15 13.28 23.98
CA GLU A 48 20.97 12.34 25.09
C GLU A 48 22.04 11.25 25.11
N LYS A 49 22.32 10.64 23.96
CA LYS A 49 23.38 9.65 23.82
C LYS A 49 24.76 10.23 24.17
N MET A 50 25.02 11.46 23.74
CA MET A 50 26.28 12.16 24.02
C MET A 50 26.43 12.53 25.50
N ASP A 51 25.34 12.97 26.14
CA ASP A 51 25.27 13.23 27.58
C ASP A 51 25.67 11.98 28.40
N TYR A 52 25.13 10.81 28.04
CA TYR A 52 25.54 9.56 28.69
C TYR A 52 27.02 9.23 28.49
N ALA A 53 27.59 9.52 27.33
CA ALA A 53 29.01 9.27 27.07
C ALA A 53 29.91 10.17 27.92
N VAL A 54 29.57 11.46 28.08
CA VAL A 54 30.29 12.39 28.98
C VAL A 54 30.22 11.92 30.43
N GLN A 55 29.05 11.46 30.89
CA GLN A 55 28.89 10.94 32.25
C GLN A 55 29.67 9.65 32.47
N GLY A 56 29.64 8.73 31.50
CA GLY A 56 30.42 7.49 31.53
C GLY A 56 31.92 7.78 31.59
N TYR A 57 32.40 8.74 30.80
CA TYR A 57 33.78 9.20 30.86
C TYR A 57 34.14 9.78 32.22
N ALA A 58 33.26 10.61 32.81
CA ALA A 58 33.46 11.22 34.12
C ALA A 58 33.62 10.20 35.25
N ILE A 59 32.82 9.15 35.20
CA ILE A 59 32.89 8.03 36.16
C ILE A 59 34.18 7.25 35.97
N ALA A 60 34.52 6.91 34.72
CA ALA A 60 35.68 6.08 34.41
C ALA A 60 37.03 6.76 34.65
N ASN A 61 37.12 8.07 34.41
CA ASN A 61 38.38 8.82 34.46
C ASN A 61 38.48 9.75 35.67
N HIS A 62 37.44 9.79 36.50
CA HIS A 62 37.32 10.69 37.66
C HIS A 62 37.57 12.16 37.30
N ARG A 63 37.17 12.58 36.09
CA ARG A 63 37.24 13.95 35.58
C ARG A 63 36.35 14.11 34.36
N LEU A 64 35.91 15.32 34.06
CA LEU A 64 35.28 15.62 32.77
C LEU A 64 36.35 15.81 31.68
N PRO A 65 36.06 15.46 30.41
CA PRO A 65 37.00 15.68 29.33
C PRO A 65 37.13 17.18 29.05
N PHE A 66 38.30 17.60 28.56
CA PHE A 66 38.45 18.93 27.95
C PHE A 66 37.64 19.00 26.65
N ALA A 67 37.33 20.21 26.19
CA ALA A 67 36.71 20.38 24.89
C ALA A 67 37.73 20.17 23.76
N ASP A 68 37.23 19.84 22.58
CA ASP A 68 38.01 19.73 21.35
C ASP A 68 38.07 21.11 20.67
N GLY A 69 39.25 21.73 20.67
CA GLY A 69 39.47 23.09 20.19
C GLY A 69 39.85 23.17 18.71
N ASP A 70 40.38 22.09 18.13
CA ASP A 70 40.85 22.04 16.75
C ASP A 70 39.97 21.19 15.81
N GLY A 71 39.02 20.42 16.37
CA GLY A 71 37.99 19.66 15.68
C GLY A 71 38.42 18.25 15.27
N ASP A 72 39.53 17.72 15.80
CA ASP A 72 40.03 16.38 15.46
C ASP A 72 39.26 15.22 16.13
N GLY A 73 38.36 15.55 17.06
CA GLY A 73 37.54 14.62 17.84
C GLY A 73 38.14 14.20 19.18
N GLN A 74 39.33 14.66 19.53
CA GLN A 74 40.00 14.39 20.80
C GLN A 74 39.97 15.61 21.73
N GLU A 75 40.28 15.40 23.00
CA GLU A 75 40.22 16.50 23.98
C GLU A 75 41.52 17.33 23.98
N ASP A 76 41.42 18.65 24.04
CA ASP A 76 42.56 19.56 24.08
C ASP A 76 42.79 20.12 25.49
N SER A 77 43.92 19.75 26.10
CA SER A 77 44.26 20.22 27.44
C SER A 77 44.26 21.75 27.56
N GLY A 78 43.41 22.28 28.44
CA GLY A 78 43.24 23.72 28.68
C GLY A 78 42.13 24.37 27.84
N THR A 79 41.45 23.61 26.99
CA THR A 79 40.27 24.05 26.24
C THR A 79 39.01 23.66 27.00
N TYR A 80 38.20 24.64 27.38
CA TYR A 80 36.99 24.43 28.20
C TYR A 80 35.69 24.69 27.43
N LEU A 81 35.81 25.20 26.21
CA LEU A 81 34.72 25.52 25.31
C LEU A 81 35.18 25.24 23.88
N GLY A 82 34.45 24.38 23.18
CA GLY A 82 34.81 23.91 21.85
C GLY A 82 33.80 22.89 21.34
N THR A 83 34.24 22.00 20.46
CA THR A 83 33.40 20.88 20.01
C THR A 83 33.49 19.70 20.97
N LEU A 84 32.52 18.79 20.90
CA LEU A 84 32.54 17.57 21.71
C LEU A 84 33.70 16.65 21.27
N PRO A 85 34.61 16.25 22.19
CA PRO A 85 35.70 15.31 21.89
C PRO A 85 35.17 13.88 21.73
N TYR A 86 34.44 13.63 20.66
CA TYR A 86 33.65 12.42 20.47
C TYR A 86 34.48 11.14 20.38
N LEU A 87 35.71 11.20 19.84
CA LEU A 87 36.60 10.04 19.82
C LEU A 87 37.11 9.70 21.22
N THR A 88 37.46 10.71 22.02
CA THR A 88 37.81 10.54 23.45
C THR A 88 36.68 9.90 24.24
N LEU A 89 35.43 10.23 23.88
CA LEU A 89 34.22 9.68 24.50
C LEU A 89 33.79 8.32 23.94
N GLY A 90 34.51 7.76 22.96
CA GLY A 90 34.16 6.49 22.34
C GLY A 90 32.90 6.54 21.46
N LEU A 91 32.52 7.72 21.00
CA LEU A 91 31.40 7.94 20.09
C LEU A 91 31.88 7.85 18.62
N SER A 92 30.97 7.43 17.74
CA SER A 92 31.28 7.29 16.30
C SER A 92 31.13 8.59 15.50
N SER A 93 30.54 9.63 16.08
CA SER A 93 30.34 10.95 15.45
C SER A 93 29.99 12.00 16.50
N ASN A 94 30.31 13.27 16.23
CA ASN A 94 29.86 14.46 16.97
C ASN A 94 28.74 15.24 16.26
N GLN A 95 28.05 14.65 15.28
CA GLN A 95 27.05 15.37 14.47
C GLN A 95 25.59 15.07 14.84
N ASP A 96 24.72 16.06 14.65
CA ASP A 96 23.27 15.96 14.84
C ASP A 96 22.52 15.44 13.59
N ALA A 97 21.18 15.51 13.61
CA ALA A 97 20.32 15.05 12.51
C ALA A 97 20.36 15.94 11.24
N TRP A 98 21.03 17.09 11.30
CA TRP A 98 21.25 18.01 10.19
C TRP A 98 22.72 18.06 9.75
N GLY A 99 23.62 17.34 10.44
CA GLY A 99 25.05 17.30 10.14
C GLY A 99 25.84 18.39 10.88
N ASN A 100 25.22 19.11 11.81
CA ASN A 100 25.90 20.12 12.62
C ASN A 100 26.72 19.44 13.70
N VAL A 101 27.92 19.97 13.96
CA VAL A 101 28.78 19.48 15.05
C VAL A 101 28.22 19.94 16.40
N VAL A 102 28.23 19.06 17.39
CA VAL A 102 27.78 19.33 18.75
C VAL A 102 28.87 20.07 19.53
N GLY A 103 28.48 21.19 20.12
CA GLY A 103 29.32 22.00 21.00
C GLY A 103 29.34 21.46 22.41
N TYR A 104 30.45 21.71 23.08
CA TYR A 104 30.71 21.24 24.42
C TYR A 104 31.40 22.34 25.25
N GLY A 105 30.76 22.70 26.35
CA GLY A 105 31.34 23.54 27.39
C GLY A 105 31.48 22.74 28.67
N VAL A 106 32.59 22.89 29.39
CA VAL A 106 32.87 22.13 30.61
C VAL A 106 33.33 23.06 31.74
N TYR A 107 33.01 22.71 32.98
CA TYR A 107 33.49 23.42 34.15
C TYR A 107 34.97 23.11 34.36
N ASP A 108 35.84 24.10 34.13
CA ASP A 108 37.30 23.94 34.09
C ASP A 108 37.93 23.19 35.26
N SER A 109 37.39 23.39 36.47
CA SER A 109 37.93 22.83 37.71
C SER A 109 37.62 21.34 37.84
N LEU A 110 36.77 20.79 36.97
CA LEU A 110 36.40 19.39 36.91
C LEU A 110 37.13 18.62 35.80
N THR A 111 37.97 19.28 34.99
CA THR A 111 38.75 18.60 33.93
C THR A 111 40.15 18.19 34.36
N ALA A 112 40.59 18.58 35.55
CA ALA A 112 41.85 18.13 36.13
C ALA A 112 41.82 16.62 36.41
N ALA A 113 42.98 15.95 36.32
CA ALA A 113 43.08 14.55 36.72
C ALA A 113 43.07 14.44 38.24
N PHE A 114 42.04 13.78 38.79
CA PHE A 114 41.94 13.50 40.22
C PHE A 114 42.50 12.12 40.55
N ALA A 115 43.05 11.97 41.76
CA ALA A 115 43.73 10.75 42.17
C ALA A 115 42.78 9.54 42.29
N ASP A 116 41.51 9.80 42.62
CA ASP A 116 40.45 8.82 42.77
C ASP A 116 39.07 9.51 42.67
N GLY A 117 38.00 8.70 42.61
CA GLY A 117 36.63 9.20 42.54
C GLY A 117 36.23 10.07 43.74
N ASN A 118 36.78 9.83 44.93
CA ASN A 118 36.44 10.62 46.12
C ASN A 118 37.05 12.04 46.06
N ALA A 119 38.27 12.16 45.53
CA ALA A 119 38.91 13.45 45.26
C ALA A 119 38.15 14.23 44.17
N PHE A 120 37.68 13.55 43.12
CA PHE A 120 36.82 14.16 42.10
C PHE A 120 35.50 14.62 42.70
N CYS A 121 34.89 13.81 43.55
CA CYS A 121 33.64 14.13 44.23
C CYS A 121 33.74 15.30 45.20
N THR A 122 34.86 15.39 45.92
CA THR A 122 35.16 16.56 46.74
C THR A 122 35.26 17.82 45.88
N ALA A 123 35.85 17.72 44.68
CA ALA A 123 35.95 18.85 43.75
C ALA A 123 34.58 19.25 43.16
N ILE A 124 33.71 18.28 42.82
CA ILE A 124 32.34 18.55 42.37
C ILE A 124 31.54 19.22 43.49
N ALA A 125 31.57 18.69 44.71
CA ALA A 125 30.90 19.27 45.87
C ALA A 125 31.38 20.70 46.15
N ALA A 126 32.69 20.94 46.08
CA ALA A 126 33.27 22.28 46.22
C ALA A 126 32.80 23.23 45.12
N ALA A 127 32.75 22.79 43.86
CA ALA A 127 32.23 23.60 42.75
C ALA A 127 30.73 23.89 42.89
N SER A 128 29.94 22.95 43.41
CA SER A 128 28.47 23.07 43.52
C SER A 128 27.97 24.15 44.49
N VAL A 129 28.81 24.53 45.46
CA VAL A 129 28.49 25.59 46.45
C VAL A 129 29.09 26.95 46.09
N MET A 130 29.83 27.04 44.98
CA MET A 130 30.40 28.31 44.51
C MET A 130 29.29 29.21 43.95
N PRO A 131 29.34 30.53 44.22
CA PRO A 131 28.40 31.46 43.60
C PRO A 131 28.57 31.45 42.07
N PHE A 132 27.52 31.87 41.36
CA PHE A 132 27.55 32.05 39.91
C PHE A 132 28.79 32.84 39.46
N ASP A 133 29.48 32.33 38.45
CA ASP A 133 30.69 32.93 37.89
C ASP A 133 30.61 32.86 36.36
N SER A 134 30.50 34.02 35.72
CA SER A 134 30.36 34.14 34.26
C SER A 134 31.62 33.72 33.48
N SER A 135 32.74 33.46 34.15
CA SER A 135 33.94 32.88 33.54
C SER A 135 33.94 31.35 33.48
N LYS A 136 32.97 30.69 34.13
CA LYS A 136 32.79 29.24 34.15
C LYS A 136 31.65 28.84 33.25
N THR A 137 31.57 27.57 32.85
CA THR A 137 30.46 27.11 32.02
C THR A 137 29.11 27.29 32.74
N PHE A 138 28.18 28.00 32.10
CA PHE A 138 26.88 28.33 32.70
C PHE A 138 25.73 28.30 31.68
N THR A 139 24.50 28.17 32.18
CA THR A 139 23.29 28.42 31.42
C THR A 139 22.55 29.64 31.95
N THR A 140 21.92 30.41 31.06
CA THR A 140 21.07 31.55 31.42
C THR A 140 19.66 31.40 30.87
N SER A 141 18.69 31.87 31.65
CA SER A 141 17.30 32.02 31.22
C SER A 141 17.00 33.41 30.63
N ALA A 142 17.99 34.30 30.60
CA ALA A 142 17.92 35.57 29.87
C ALA A 142 17.96 35.33 28.36
N ASP A 143 17.34 36.22 27.59
CA ASP A 143 17.34 36.11 26.13
C ASP A 143 18.73 36.43 25.54
N HIS A 144 19.57 37.25 26.19
CA HIS A 144 20.96 37.48 25.77
C HIS A 144 21.96 37.21 26.90
N LEU A 145 23.17 36.73 26.56
CA LEU A 145 24.26 36.49 27.53
C LEU A 145 24.67 37.75 28.31
N SER A 146 24.53 38.93 27.70
CA SER A 146 24.80 40.22 28.36
C SER A 146 23.83 40.54 29.51
N GLY A 147 22.72 39.79 29.63
CA GLY A 147 21.77 39.86 30.73
C GLY A 147 21.97 38.79 31.82
N ALA A 148 23.05 38.02 31.77
CA ALA A 148 23.35 36.99 32.76
C ALA A 148 23.65 37.63 34.14
N THR A 149 22.85 37.27 35.12
CA THR A 149 22.96 37.67 36.53
C THR A 149 22.80 36.44 37.41
N SER A 150 23.22 36.51 38.67
CA SER A 150 23.09 35.39 39.61
C SER A 150 21.64 34.95 39.89
N SER A 151 20.64 35.75 39.52
CA SER A 151 19.22 35.42 39.68
C SER A 151 18.61 34.68 38.48
N ASN A 152 19.27 34.67 37.33
CA ASN A 152 18.75 34.06 36.10
C ASN A 152 19.75 33.12 35.40
N SER A 153 20.93 32.92 35.98
CA SER A 153 22.02 32.11 35.44
C SER A 153 22.56 31.15 36.49
N ALA A 154 22.97 29.96 36.04
CA ALA A 154 23.48 28.90 36.91
C ALA A 154 24.69 28.22 36.27
N ASN A 155 25.75 28.04 37.07
CA ASN A 155 26.94 27.27 36.67
C ASN A 155 26.54 25.81 36.40
N GLN A 156 27.09 25.24 35.34
CA GLN A 156 26.84 23.86 34.93
C GLN A 156 28.14 23.06 34.97
N ALA A 157 28.05 21.75 35.22
CA ALA A 157 29.20 20.87 35.15
C ALA A 157 29.70 20.75 33.71
N TYR A 158 28.77 20.58 32.77
CA TYR A 158 29.00 20.72 31.34
C TYR A 158 27.70 21.02 30.60
N VAL A 159 27.82 21.48 29.36
CA VAL A 159 26.70 21.79 28.46
C VAL A 159 27.00 21.23 27.07
N LEU A 160 25.99 20.60 26.47
CA LEU A 160 25.95 20.16 25.09
C LEU A 160 24.95 21.01 24.31
N ALA A 161 25.37 21.55 23.18
CA ALA A 161 24.52 22.40 22.35
C ALA A 161 24.68 22.08 20.87
N THR A 162 23.61 22.22 20.09
CA THR A 162 23.67 22.07 18.62
C THR A 162 22.76 23.07 17.93
N GLY A 163 23.20 23.55 16.76
CA GLY A 163 22.62 24.66 15.99
C GLY A 163 21.28 24.40 15.30
N GLY A 164 20.72 23.18 15.38
CA GLY A 164 19.36 22.92 14.89
C GLY A 164 19.16 23.13 13.38
N ALA A 165 18.05 23.75 12.98
CA ALA A 165 17.53 23.70 11.61
C ALA A 165 17.90 24.91 10.72
N LYS A 166 18.46 26.00 11.27
CA LYS A 166 18.72 27.25 10.54
C LYS A 166 20.20 27.59 10.28
N ASP A 167 21.18 26.87 10.80
CA ASP A 167 22.61 27.15 10.55
C ASP A 167 23.11 26.71 9.14
N LEU A 168 22.23 26.77 8.13
CA LEU A 168 22.54 26.46 6.72
C LEU A 168 22.61 27.73 5.83
N ASP A 169 22.38 28.94 6.36
CA ASP A 169 22.34 30.15 5.54
C ASP A 169 23.70 30.85 5.34
N SER A 170 24.77 30.36 5.97
CA SER A 170 26.16 30.84 5.83
C SER A 170 26.38 32.32 6.18
N VAL A 171 25.41 33.01 6.80
CA VAL A 171 25.54 34.45 7.11
C VAL A 171 26.20 34.71 8.47
N ASN A 172 26.20 33.77 9.42
CA ASN A 172 26.80 33.97 10.75
C ASN A 172 27.51 32.71 11.28
N GLY A 173 28.53 32.26 10.54
CA GLY A 173 29.31 31.02 10.75
C GLY A 173 29.40 30.40 12.16
N PHE A 174 29.32 29.06 12.18
CA PHE A 174 29.79 28.09 13.19
C PHE A 174 29.98 28.62 14.63
N PHE A 175 29.00 28.30 15.48
CA PHE A 175 28.84 28.67 16.90
C PHE A 175 28.48 30.14 17.19
N ASP A 176 27.18 30.46 17.23
CA ASP A 176 26.66 31.69 17.83
C ASP A 176 26.31 31.50 19.30
N LEU A 177 27.33 31.24 20.13
CA LEU A 177 27.17 31.11 21.58
C LEU A 177 26.31 32.23 22.16
N GLY A 178 25.11 31.86 22.61
CA GLY A 178 24.17 32.72 23.31
C GLY A 178 23.73 33.96 22.52
N ASN A 179 23.26 33.70 21.29
CA ASN A 179 22.41 34.58 20.50
C ASN A 179 23.15 35.75 19.81
N GLY A 180 23.86 35.43 18.73
CA GLY A 180 24.21 36.36 17.65
C GLY A 180 25.19 37.51 17.94
N GLU A 181 25.65 37.75 19.17
CA GLU A 181 26.56 38.88 19.47
C GLU A 181 27.78 38.55 20.36
N GLY A 182 28.04 37.28 20.67
CA GLY A 182 29.14 36.86 21.55
C GLY A 182 30.38 36.39 20.79
N THR A 183 31.56 36.98 21.05
CA THR A 183 32.84 36.37 20.69
C THR A 183 33.02 35.04 21.44
N ALA A 184 33.63 34.03 20.80
CA ALA A 184 33.84 32.63 21.25
C ALA A 184 34.57 32.41 22.60
N THR A 185 34.66 33.44 23.44
CA THR A 185 35.41 33.50 24.69
C THR A 185 34.52 33.43 25.93
N THR A 186 33.19 33.44 25.79
CA THR A 186 32.25 33.40 26.93
C THR A 186 31.59 32.02 27.02
N PRO A 187 31.79 31.24 28.10
CA PRO A 187 31.28 29.87 28.25
C PRO A 187 29.80 29.83 28.69
N GLY A 188 28.97 30.69 28.09
CA GLY A 188 27.56 30.84 28.43
C GLY A 188 26.63 30.23 27.37
N PHE A 189 25.61 29.52 27.84
CA PHE A 189 24.60 28.86 27.01
C PHE A 189 23.18 29.26 27.44
N ASN A 190 22.19 28.99 26.61
CA ASN A 190 20.79 29.18 27.01
C ASN A 190 20.31 27.97 27.82
N SER A 191 19.37 28.20 28.76
CA SER A 191 18.78 27.11 29.54
C SER A 191 18.02 26.12 28.65
N PRO A 192 18.07 24.79 28.94
CA PRO A 192 17.30 23.80 28.21
C PRO A 192 15.82 24.17 28.07
N GLY A 193 15.22 23.89 26.90
CA GLY A 193 13.78 24.11 26.64
C GLY A 193 13.38 25.50 26.14
N LYS A 194 14.33 26.41 25.92
CA LYS A 194 14.13 27.76 25.37
C LYS A 194 14.12 27.81 23.82
N ILE A 195 13.38 26.91 23.16
CA ILE A 195 13.18 26.96 21.69
C ILE A 195 12.18 28.08 21.36
N GLN A 196 12.60 29.35 21.44
CA GLN A 196 11.68 30.49 21.36
C GLN A 196 12.30 31.74 20.72
N SER A 197 12.55 31.75 19.42
CA SER A 197 12.06 32.78 18.47
C SER A 197 12.75 32.63 17.11
N THR A 198 12.54 33.58 16.18
CA THR A 198 13.16 33.58 14.85
C THR A 198 14.69 33.62 14.86
N SER A 199 15.30 33.91 16.02
CA SER A 199 16.75 34.07 16.21
C SER A 199 17.40 32.97 17.05
N TYR A 200 16.63 31.97 17.55
CA TYR A 200 17.15 30.95 18.47
C TYR A 200 16.59 29.57 18.11
N ASP A 201 17.45 28.66 17.65
CA ASP A 201 17.08 27.29 17.32
C ASP A 201 18.01 26.22 17.92
N ASP A 202 18.92 26.63 18.80
CA ASP A 202 19.82 25.71 19.50
C ASP A 202 19.06 24.73 20.40
N LEU A 203 19.38 23.45 20.26
CA LEU A 203 18.97 22.43 21.22
C LEU A 203 20.08 22.29 22.27
N VAL A 204 19.77 22.71 23.50
CA VAL A 204 20.71 22.68 24.62
C VAL A 204 20.32 21.60 25.63
N ARG A 205 21.31 20.79 26.01
CA ARG A 205 21.26 19.87 27.15
C ARG A 205 22.37 20.27 28.13
N ALA A 206 22.00 20.59 29.36
CA ALA A 206 22.93 21.02 30.39
C ALA A 206 22.85 20.06 31.57
N PHE A 207 24.00 19.79 32.19
CA PHE A 207 24.09 18.94 33.36
C PHE A 207 24.68 19.74 34.51
N SER A 208 23.91 19.90 35.57
CA SER A 208 24.30 20.77 36.68
C SER A 208 25.34 20.14 37.59
N LEU A 209 26.06 21.00 38.32
CA LEU A 209 27.04 20.55 39.33
C LEU A 209 26.38 19.72 40.43
N ASN A 210 25.13 20.02 40.77
CA ASN A 210 24.36 19.26 41.77
C ASN A 210 23.94 17.89 41.23
N GLU A 211 23.49 17.81 39.98
CA GLU A 211 23.13 16.54 39.33
C GLU A 211 24.36 15.63 39.18
N LEU A 212 25.52 16.20 38.82
CA LEU A 212 26.77 15.44 38.75
C LEU A 212 27.25 14.96 40.12
N ASN A 213 27.12 15.79 41.16
CA ASN A 213 27.46 15.39 42.52
C ASN A 213 26.58 14.22 43.00
N GLN A 214 25.26 14.35 42.81
CA GLN A 214 24.33 13.30 43.20
C GLN A 214 24.57 12.00 42.45
N LYS A 215 24.96 12.08 41.18
CA LYS A 215 25.12 10.90 40.31
C LYS A 215 26.45 10.18 40.46
N ASN A 216 27.56 10.90 40.66
CA ASN A 216 28.90 10.31 40.68
C ASN A 216 29.48 10.05 42.08
N CYS A 217 28.89 10.65 43.12
CA CYS A 217 29.55 10.77 44.43
C CYS A 217 28.81 10.12 45.59
N THR A 218 27.73 9.40 45.29
CA THR A 218 26.92 8.69 46.28
C THR A 218 27.15 7.18 46.12
N GLY A 219 28.30 6.68 46.60
CA GLY A 219 28.56 5.25 46.74
C GLY A 219 30.04 4.84 46.75
N GLY A 220 30.58 4.51 47.93
CA GLY A 220 31.88 3.82 48.10
C GLY A 220 32.63 4.18 49.38
N GLY A 221 32.57 3.32 50.40
CA GLY A 221 33.03 3.60 51.77
C GLY A 221 34.48 3.22 52.15
N GLY A 222 34.89 3.77 53.31
CA GLY A 222 35.93 3.30 54.26
C GLY A 222 37.41 3.55 53.89
N SER A 223 38.31 4.11 54.70
CA SER A 223 38.33 4.42 56.15
C SER A 223 39.54 5.32 56.48
N GLY A 224 39.31 6.34 57.33
CA GLY A 224 40.29 6.90 58.29
C GLY A 224 40.62 8.39 58.11
N GLY A 225 40.32 9.32 59.02
CA GLY A 225 39.61 9.26 60.29
C GLY A 225 39.56 10.66 60.96
N GLY A 226 38.53 10.88 61.79
CA GLY A 226 38.46 11.90 62.86
C GLY A 226 37.54 13.10 62.58
N GLY A 227 36.35 13.25 63.15
CA GLY A 227 35.62 12.42 64.11
C GLY A 227 34.25 13.01 64.48
N GLY A 228 33.34 12.14 64.94
CA GLY A 228 32.28 12.44 65.90
C GLY A 228 30.94 12.97 65.37
N SER A 229 29.98 12.05 65.16
CA SER A 229 28.75 11.98 65.96
C SER A 229 27.98 10.70 65.64
N THR A 230 27.78 9.87 66.65
CA THR A 230 26.84 8.74 66.67
C THR A 230 25.42 9.31 66.83
N GLY A 231 24.69 9.50 65.73
CA GLY A 231 23.23 9.57 65.75
C GLY A 231 22.67 8.15 65.66
N ALA A 232 21.56 7.85 66.32
CA ALA A 232 20.80 6.63 66.07
C ALA A 232 19.53 7.05 65.36
N GLU A 233 19.16 6.38 64.26
CA GLU A 233 18.00 6.71 63.44
C GLU A 233 16.73 6.05 64.02
N ASN A 234 16.31 6.50 65.21
CA ASN A 234 15.30 5.79 66.01
C ASN A 234 14.18 6.69 66.58
N THR A 235 13.94 7.83 65.95
CA THR A 235 12.83 8.74 66.31
C THR A 235 12.04 9.13 65.07
N ASN A 236 10.74 9.45 65.21
CA ASN A 236 9.90 9.79 64.05
C ASN A 236 10.46 10.96 63.22
N ALA A 237 11.21 11.87 63.86
CA ALA A 237 11.80 13.02 63.18
C ALA A 237 13.03 12.65 62.34
N LEU A 238 13.86 11.74 62.85
CA LEU A 238 15.04 11.22 62.17
C LEU A 238 14.62 10.26 61.06
N CYS A 239 13.61 9.42 61.31
CA CYS A 239 13.06 8.47 60.34
C CYS A 239 12.15 9.07 59.25
N SER A 240 12.25 10.38 58.98
CA SER A 240 11.50 11.06 57.91
C SER A 240 12.16 12.36 57.42
N ASP A 241 13.43 12.58 57.76
CA ASP A 241 14.17 13.79 57.40
C ASP A 241 14.97 13.67 56.10
N GLY A 242 14.98 12.48 55.49
CA GLY A 242 15.62 12.21 54.21
C GLY A 242 17.14 12.06 54.31
N ILE A 243 17.68 11.85 55.52
CA ILE A 243 19.11 11.77 55.80
C ILE A 243 19.41 10.46 56.53
N ASP A 244 20.37 9.69 56.03
CA ASP A 244 20.98 8.54 56.73
C ASP A 244 21.79 9.09 57.93
N ASN A 245 21.16 9.13 59.10
CA ASN A 245 21.64 9.78 60.30
C ASN A 245 22.66 8.93 61.07
N ASP A 246 22.65 7.61 60.88
CA ASP A 246 23.60 6.68 61.53
C ASP A 246 24.69 6.14 60.59
N GLY A 247 24.53 6.38 59.29
CA GLY A 247 25.54 6.18 58.24
C GLY A 247 25.62 4.74 57.74
N ASP A 248 24.58 3.94 57.93
CA ASP A 248 24.55 2.53 57.54
C ASP A 248 24.11 2.30 56.08
N GLY A 249 23.74 3.37 55.38
CA GLY A 249 23.37 3.40 53.97
C GLY A 249 21.86 3.39 53.72
N TYR A 250 21.03 3.30 54.76
CA TYR A 250 19.58 3.36 54.66
C TYR A 250 19.06 4.72 55.16
N ILE A 251 17.94 5.18 54.60
CA ILE A 251 17.37 6.51 54.91
C ILE A 251 15.92 6.34 55.36
N ASP A 252 15.56 6.96 56.47
CA ASP A 252 14.20 7.07 56.98
C ASP A 252 13.49 5.71 57.15
N CYS A 253 12.31 5.55 56.55
CA CYS A 253 11.53 4.32 56.62
C CYS A 253 12.14 3.13 55.88
N PHE A 254 13.25 3.33 55.17
CA PHE A 254 14.04 2.25 54.59
C PHE A 254 15.17 1.80 55.52
N ASP A 255 15.40 2.50 56.63
CA ASP A 255 16.29 2.12 57.72
C ASP A 255 15.61 1.13 58.67
N GLN A 256 16.38 0.14 59.13
CA GLN A 256 15.91 -0.90 60.02
C GLN A 256 15.76 -0.45 61.47
N ASP A 257 16.52 0.56 61.91
CA ASP A 257 16.45 1.13 63.26
C ASP A 257 15.17 1.99 63.44
N CYS A 258 14.64 2.51 62.34
CA CYS A 258 13.33 3.17 62.23
C CYS A 258 12.11 2.23 62.37
N CYS A 259 12.36 0.92 62.39
CA CYS A 259 11.35 -0.12 62.51
C CYS A 259 11.23 -0.72 63.92
N SER A 260 11.95 -0.15 64.89
CA SER A 260 11.86 -0.54 66.30
C SER A 260 10.52 -0.11 66.92
N GLY A 261 9.89 -1.03 67.67
CA GLY A 261 8.49 -0.90 68.13
C GLY A 261 8.25 0.32 69.01
N GLY A 262 7.68 1.38 68.42
CA GLY A 262 7.36 2.64 69.10
C GLY A 262 7.19 3.84 68.16
N LEU A 263 7.64 3.72 66.91
CA LEU A 263 7.59 4.76 65.88
C LEU A 263 6.33 4.63 65.02
N THR A 264 5.74 5.76 64.63
CA THR A 264 4.46 5.82 63.89
C THR A 264 4.62 6.39 62.48
N VAL A 265 5.82 6.86 62.12
CA VAL A 265 6.07 7.54 60.84
C VAL A 265 6.22 6.56 59.67
N CYS A 266 6.62 5.31 59.94
CA CYS A 266 6.80 4.26 58.94
C CYS A 266 5.70 3.20 59.07
N SER A 267 4.90 3.02 58.02
CA SER A 267 3.76 2.08 58.02
C SER A 267 4.07 0.71 57.44
N GLN A 268 5.19 0.57 56.72
CA GLN A 268 5.72 -0.68 56.17
C GLN A 268 7.26 -0.61 56.15
N CYS A 269 7.92 -1.63 56.70
CA CYS A 269 9.39 -1.74 56.70
C CYS A 269 9.89 -2.53 55.48
N PRO A 270 11.10 -2.26 54.96
CA PRO A 270 11.64 -2.95 53.79
C PRO A 270 11.84 -4.46 54.05
N PRO A 271 11.52 -5.34 53.08
CA PRO A 271 11.64 -6.78 53.24
C PRO A 271 13.11 -7.25 53.27
N GLN A 272 13.47 -8.01 54.30
CA GLN A 272 14.81 -8.56 54.59
C GLN A 272 15.24 -9.73 53.67
N THR A 273 14.52 -9.97 52.57
CA THR A 273 14.79 -11.12 51.69
C THR A 273 15.83 -10.74 50.64
N ASN A 274 16.74 -11.66 50.28
CA ASN A 274 17.67 -11.43 49.17
C ASN A 274 16.92 -11.06 47.88
N VAL A 275 17.54 -10.26 47.02
CA VAL A 275 17.03 -10.02 45.67
C VAL A 275 17.02 -11.35 44.93
N GLN A 276 15.93 -11.62 44.21
CA GLN A 276 15.76 -12.80 43.39
C GLN A 276 15.09 -12.42 42.07
N ILE A 277 15.67 -12.84 40.95
CA ILE A 277 15.07 -12.73 39.64
C ILE A 277 13.92 -13.73 39.58
N ASN A 278 12.70 -13.25 39.35
CA ASN A 278 11.49 -14.06 39.26
C ASN A 278 10.86 -14.03 37.86
N THR A 279 11.57 -13.48 36.88
CA THR A 279 11.18 -13.46 35.46
C THR A 279 10.82 -14.87 34.98
N THR A 280 9.66 -15.02 34.34
CA THR A 280 9.24 -16.22 33.61
C THR A 280 10.04 -16.39 32.30
N PRO A 281 9.90 -17.49 31.53
CA PRO A 281 10.69 -17.69 30.31
C PRO A 281 10.63 -16.47 29.37
N MET A 282 11.79 -16.11 28.81
CA MET A 282 11.91 -14.98 27.89
C MET A 282 11.02 -15.18 26.66
N ALA A 283 10.50 -14.08 26.12
CA ALA A 283 9.81 -14.11 24.83
C ALA A 283 10.82 -14.44 23.72
N GLY A 284 10.38 -15.22 22.73
CA GLY A 284 11.20 -15.45 21.53
C GLY A 284 11.36 -14.17 20.70
N GLY A 285 12.38 -14.13 19.87
CA GLY A 285 12.64 -13.03 18.94
C GLY A 285 12.73 -13.51 17.49
N THR A 286 12.79 -12.59 16.54
CA THR A 286 12.89 -12.88 15.10
C THR A 286 14.13 -12.27 14.49
N VAL A 287 14.74 -12.98 13.54
CA VAL A 287 15.93 -12.52 12.78
C VAL A 287 15.62 -11.17 12.10
N GLY A 288 16.42 -10.13 12.36
CA GLY A 288 16.23 -8.78 11.82
C GLY A 288 15.14 -7.95 12.50
N GLY A 289 14.39 -8.54 13.43
CA GLY A 289 13.28 -7.90 14.12
C GLY A 289 13.69 -7.04 15.31
N SER A 290 12.82 -6.09 15.68
CA SER A 290 12.96 -5.35 16.93
C SER A 290 12.59 -6.24 18.12
N TYR A 291 13.41 -6.28 19.16
CA TYR A 291 13.19 -7.08 20.35
C TYR A 291 13.04 -6.19 21.59
N THR A 292 12.15 -6.59 22.49
CA THR A 292 12.01 -5.98 23.81
C THR A 292 11.55 -7.01 24.84
N HIS A 293 12.20 -7.05 26.00
CA HIS A 293 11.81 -7.90 27.12
C HIS A 293 12.24 -7.27 28.44
N THR A 294 11.36 -7.24 29.44
CA THR A 294 11.64 -6.63 30.73
C THR A 294 11.77 -7.69 31.82
N PHE A 295 12.95 -7.78 32.42
CA PHE A 295 13.21 -8.67 33.55
C PHE A 295 12.57 -8.14 34.85
N GLN A 296 12.17 -9.06 35.72
CA GLN A 296 11.54 -8.78 37.00
C GLN A 296 12.32 -9.44 38.15
N ALA A 297 12.40 -8.75 39.27
CA ALA A 297 12.98 -9.24 40.49
C ALA A 297 12.09 -8.91 41.69
N SER A 298 12.29 -9.63 42.78
CA SER A 298 11.62 -9.43 44.07
C SER A 298 12.61 -9.57 45.22
N GLY A 299 12.26 -9.05 46.40
CA GLY A 299 13.18 -8.98 47.55
C GLY A 299 14.04 -7.71 47.53
N GLY A 300 14.94 -7.56 48.49
CA GLY A 300 15.71 -6.33 48.68
C GLY A 300 14.84 -5.11 48.99
N SER A 301 15.32 -3.94 48.60
CA SER A 301 14.68 -2.63 48.75
C SER A 301 13.51 -2.39 47.78
N GLY A 302 13.39 -3.20 46.73
CA GLY A 302 12.43 -3.00 45.65
C GLY A 302 12.93 -2.09 44.52
N TYR A 303 14.16 -1.58 44.60
CA TYR A 303 14.82 -0.82 43.56
C TYR A 303 16.10 -1.53 43.12
N TYR A 304 16.29 -1.69 41.81
CA TYR A 304 17.33 -2.59 41.29
C TYR A 304 18.18 -1.95 40.19
N TYR A 305 19.44 -2.38 40.11
CA TYR A 305 20.29 -2.20 38.94
C TYR A 305 20.38 -3.49 38.13
N TRP A 306 20.27 -3.35 36.81
CA TRP A 306 20.26 -4.47 35.87
C TRP A 306 21.48 -4.45 34.96
N TYR A 307 22.14 -5.59 34.85
CA TYR A 307 23.33 -5.78 34.03
C TYR A 307 23.11 -6.93 33.05
N LEU A 308 23.58 -6.73 31.82
CA LEU A 308 23.71 -7.77 30.81
C LEU A 308 25.17 -8.18 30.83
N ASP A 309 25.45 -9.27 31.55
CA ASP A 309 26.81 -9.76 31.71
C ASP A 309 27.29 -10.42 30.41
N GLY A 310 26.38 -10.91 29.56
CA GLY A 310 26.67 -11.30 28.18
C GLY A 310 25.51 -11.98 27.45
N ILE A 311 25.67 -12.12 26.13
CA ILE A 311 24.84 -12.99 25.29
C ILE A 311 25.78 -13.95 24.56
N THR A 312 25.50 -15.25 24.61
CA THR A 312 26.31 -16.28 23.94
C THR A 312 25.44 -17.17 23.05
N PRO A 313 25.66 -17.18 21.71
CA PRO A 313 26.57 -16.31 20.93
C PRO A 313 26.22 -14.82 21.02
N ASN A 314 27.15 -13.89 20.80
CA ASN A 314 26.88 -12.45 20.97
C ASN A 314 25.83 -11.92 19.97
N ILE A 315 24.87 -11.13 20.47
CA ILE A 315 23.93 -10.34 19.66
C ILE A 315 24.23 -8.85 19.92
N PRO A 316 25.06 -8.20 19.09
CA PRO A 316 25.49 -6.81 19.29
C PRO A 316 24.34 -5.81 19.33
N GLY A 317 23.24 -6.09 18.63
CA GLY A 317 22.09 -5.19 18.54
C GLY A 317 21.23 -5.12 19.79
N LEU A 318 21.45 -5.94 20.84
CA LEU A 318 20.66 -5.94 22.07
C LEU A 318 21.40 -5.29 23.25
N THR A 319 20.67 -4.47 24.01
CA THR A 319 21.19 -3.79 25.21
C THR A 319 20.16 -3.81 26.33
N ILE A 320 20.61 -3.92 27.59
CA ILE A 320 19.71 -3.85 28.76
C ILE A 320 19.73 -2.45 29.37
N SER A 321 18.56 -1.96 29.75
CA SER A 321 18.44 -0.73 30.52
C SER A 321 18.73 -0.99 31.99
N LEU A 322 19.71 -0.26 32.51
CA LEU A 322 20.21 -0.35 33.88
C LEU A 322 19.12 -0.16 34.95
N TRP A 323 18.08 0.62 34.66
CA TRP A 323 17.13 1.11 35.67
C TRP A 323 15.81 0.33 35.74
N ASN A 324 15.45 -0.36 34.66
CA ASN A 324 14.17 -1.05 34.56
C ASN A 324 14.29 -2.48 34.03
N GLY A 325 15.51 -2.96 33.73
CA GLY A 325 15.73 -4.34 33.30
C GLY A 325 15.16 -4.64 31.91
N THR A 326 14.88 -3.64 31.09
CA THR A 326 14.40 -3.86 29.72
C THR A 326 15.57 -4.12 28.78
N LEU A 327 15.68 -5.35 28.29
CA LEU A 327 16.53 -5.75 27.17
C LEU A 327 15.84 -5.37 25.87
N SER A 328 16.46 -4.53 25.05
CA SER A 328 15.88 -4.04 23.80
C SER A 328 16.91 -3.77 22.71
N GLY A 329 16.45 -3.77 21.46
CA GLY A 329 17.26 -3.49 20.29
C GLY A 329 16.80 -4.26 19.06
N THR A 330 17.72 -4.60 18.16
CA THR A 330 17.45 -5.41 16.95
C THR A 330 18.22 -6.72 17.03
N ILE A 331 17.60 -7.82 16.63
CA ILE A 331 18.28 -9.12 16.59
C ILE A 331 19.01 -9.25 15.26
N ASP A 332 20.31 -8.99 15.26
CA ASP A 332 21.20 -9.00 14.09
C ASP A 332 21.92 -10.35 13.88
N ASN A 333 21.38 -11.43 14.45
CA ASN A 333 21.91 -12.78 14.31
C ASN A 333 20.84 -13.78 13.85
N CYS A 334 21.30 -14.93 13.37
CA CYS A 334 20.46 -15.97 12.79
C CYS A 334 19.67 -16.75 13.84
N ALA A 335 18.65 -17.48 13.38
CA ALA A 335 17.83 -18.30 14.26
C ALA A 335 18.66 -19.31 15.06
N GLY A 336 18.34 -19.44 16.33
CA GLY A 336 19.08 -20.26 17.29
C GLY A 336 18.71 -19.90 18.72
N ASP A 337 19.22 -20.70 19.66
CA ASP A 337 19.09 -20.42 21.08
C ASP A 337 20.31 -19.66 21.59
N TYR A 338 20.04 -18.56 22.26
CA TYR A 338 21.04 -17.64 22.81
C TYR A 338 20.94 -17.67 24.33
N SER A 339 22.07 -17.92 25.00
CA SER A 339 22.15 -17.80 26.46
C SER A 339 22.35 -16.33 26.81
N VAL A 340 21.41 -15.76 27.56
CA VAL A 340 21.40 -14.36 27.99
C VAL A 340 21.67 -14.35 29.50
N ASP A 341 22.85 -13.90 29.88
CA ASP A 341 23.28 -13.82 31.27
C ASP A 341 22.90 -12.47 31.86
N VAL A 342 21.93 -12.46 32.75
CA VAL A 342 21.41 -11.25 33.40
C VAL A 342 21.70 -11.29 34.88
N ARG A 343 22.18 -10.15 35.39
CA ARG A 343 22.43 -9.94 36.80
C ARG A 343 21.62 -8.76 37.30
N VAL A 344 21.01 -8.94 38.46
CA VAL A 344 20.33 -7.89 39.21
C VAL A 344 21.08 -7.63 40.50
N GLU A 345 21.12 -6.37 40.89
CA GLU A 345 21.74 -5.88 42.11
C GLU A 345 20.73 -5.00 42.85
N ASP A 346 20.65 -5.14 44.17
CA ASP A 346 19.88 -4.19 44.98
C ASP A 346 20.54 -2.81 44.91
N ARG A 347 19.75 -1.79 44.58
CA ARG A 347 20.26 -0.43 44.40
C ARG A 347 20.97 0.12 45.64
N TYR A 348 20.56 -0.32 46.83
CA TYR A 348 21.03 0.19 48.11
C TYR A 348 21.92 -0.80 48.87
N ASP A 349 22.05 -2.04 48.39
CA ASP A 349 22.95 -3.06 48.96
C ASP A 349 23.54 -3.95 47.85
N SER A 350 24.68 -3.52 47.32
CA SER A 350 25.35 -4.20 46.20
C SER A 350 25.84 -5.62 46.53
N ALA A 351 25.85 -6.03 47.80
CA ALA A 351 26.12 -7.40 48.21
C ALA A 351 24.91 -8.33 47.97
N LYS A 352 23.71 -7.77 47.82
CA LYS A 352 22.48 -8.52 47.47
C LYS A 352 22.28 -8.52 45.97
N THR A 353 22.81 -9.55 45.33
CA THR A 353 22.71 -9.77 43.89
C THR A 353 22.12 -11.14 43.58
N ASP A 354 21.49 -11.25 42.41
CA ASP A 354 21.10 -12.51 41.81
C ASP A 354 21.47 -12.52 40.33
N SER A 355 21.86 -13.67 39.81
CA SER A 355 22.28 -13.86 38.42
C SER A 355 21.61 -15.08 37.85
N HIS A 356 20.96 -14.91 36.71
CA HIS A 356 20.27 -15.99 36.02
C HIS A 356 20.63 -15.98 34.53
N THR A 357 20.86 -17.17 34.00
CA THR A 357 20.99 -17.40 32.55
C THR A 357 19.62 -17.75 32.00
N PHE A 358 19.17 -16.97 31.03
CA PHE A 358 17.94 -17.21 30.28
C PHE A 358 18.24 -17.70 28.88
N THR A 359 17.27 -18.35 28.25
CA THR A 359 17.36 -18.75 26.84
C THR A 359 16.47 -17.84 26.01
N LEU A 360 17.07 -17.05 25.13
CA LEU A 360 16.38 -16.34 24.05
C LEU A 360 16.37 -17.24 22.82
N THR A 361 15.21 -17.78 22.47
CA THR A 361 15.03 -18.50 21.21
C THR A 361 14.73 -17.48 20.10
N VAL A 362 15.67 -17.35 19.16
CA VAL A 362 15.48 -16.56 17.93
C VAL A 362 14.95 -17.50 16.86
N SER A 363 13.77 -17.20 16.32
CA SER A 363 13.20 -17.86 15.16
C SER A 363 13.43 -17.04 13.89
N ASN A 364 13.32 -17.68 12.72
CA ASN A 364 13.28 -16.95 11.47
C ASN A 364 12.03 -16.04 11.43
N GLY A 365 12.17 -14.83 10.89
CA GLY A 365 11.04 -13.94 10.65
C GLY A 365 10.12 -14.46 9.54
N THR A 366 8.92 -13.86 9.42
CA THR A 366 8.05 -14.16 8.28
C THR A 366 8.52 -13.36 7.08
N VAL A 367 9.14 -14.04 6.11
CA VAL A 367 9.47 -13.46 4.80
C VAL A 367 8.32 -13.78 3.84
N THR A 368 7.85 -12.78 3.13
CA THR A 368 6.88 -12.88 2.05
C THR A 368 7.54 -12.51 0.73
N VAL A 369 7.11 -13.10 -0.37
CA VAL A 369 7.68 -12.86 -1.71
C VAL A 369 6.51 -12.52 -2.60
N THR A 370 6.58 -11.36 -3.23
CA THR A 370 5.52 -10.84 -4.09
C THR A 370 6.12 -10.49 -5.46
N PRO A 371 5.51 -10.92 -6.58
CA PRO A 371 5.92 -10.47 -7.90
C PRO A 371 5.62 -8.97 -8.08
N SER A 372 6.48 -8.26 -8.81
CA SER A 372 6.24 -6.86 -9.20
C SER A 372 5.04 -6.74 -10.17
N PRO A 373 4.18 -5.72 -10.04
CA PRO A 373 3.05 -5.51 -10.95
C PRO A 373 3.54 -5.30 -12.39
N GLY A 374 3.04 -6.11 -13.34
CA GLY A 374 3.38 -5.97 -14.76
C GLY A 374 3.67 -7.25 -15.53
N GLY A 375 3.32 -8.44 -15.01
CA GLY A 375 3.49 -9.71 -15.73
C GLY A 375 2.61 -10.81 -15.16
N GLY A 376 1.29 -10.69 -15.34
CA GLY A 376 0.27 -11.58 -14.76
C GLY A 376 -0.60 -10.82 -13.75
N GLY A 377 -1.92 -11.03 -13.82
CA GLY A 377 -2.94 -10.18 -13.18
C GLY A 377 -2.99 -10.19 -11.63
N PRO A 378 -3.99 -9.51 -11.03
CA PRO A 378 -3.99 -9.15 -9.60
C PRO A 378 -4.18 -10.32 -8.62
N THR A 379 -4.57 -11.51 -9.08
CA THR A 379 -4.92 -12.65 -8.20
C THR A 379 -4.53 -14.04 -8.71
N SER A 380 -3.76 -14.19 -9.80
CA SER A 380 -3.23 -15.50 -10.22
C SER A 380 -1.78 -15.39 -10.68
N PRO A 381 -0.83 -16.14 -10.07
CA PRO A 381 0.58 -16.07 -10.44
C PRO A 381 0.91 -16.98 -11.65
N ASP A 382 -0.06 -17.20 -12.54
CA ASP A 382 0.13 -18.02 -13.73
C ASP A 382 0.84 -17.20 -14.82
N PHE A 383 2.10 -17.55 -15.08
CA PHE A 383 2.93 -16.88 -16.08
C PHE A 383 2.74 -17.52 -17.47
N ILE A 384 2.26 -16.76 -18.45
CA ILE A 384 2.25 -17.18 -19.86
C ILE A 384 3.46 -16.53 -20.54
N VAL A 385 4.37 -17.33 -21.08
CA VAL A 385 5.64 -16.85 -21.63
C VAL A 385 5.66 -16.96 -23.16
N ASP A 386 5.65 -15.82 -23.86
CA ASP A 386 5.88 -15.72 -25.31
C ASP A 386 7.38 -15.45 -25.64
N SER A 387 7.77 -15.82 -26.85
CA SER A 387 8.98 -16.50 -27.27
C SER A 387 10.20 -15.62 -27.59
N SER A 388 10.28 -14.35 -27.16
CA SER A 388 11.50 -13.54 -27.40
C SER A 388 12.08 -12.81 -26.19
N ILE A 389 11.28 -12.38 -25.21
CA ILE A 389 11.75 -11.72 -23.98
C ILE A 389 10.79 -11.97 -22.82
N PHE A 390 11.31 -12.52 -21.71
CA PHE A 390 10.57 -12.64 -20.45
C PHE A 390 11.48 -12.20 -19.31
N SER A 391 10.98 -11.33 -18.44
CA SER A 391 11.65 -10.86 -17.24
C SER A 391 10.60 -10.46 -16.21
N GLN A 392 10.63 -11.08 -15.03
CA GLN A 392 9.73 -10.80 -13.92
C GLN A 392 10.56 -10.55 -12.66
N LEU A 393 10.28 -9.45 -11.97
CA LEU A 393 10.86 -9.16 -10.66
C LEU A 393 9.99 -9.76 -9.55
N PHE A 394 10.65 -10.26 -8.51
CA PHE A 394 10.06 -10.73 -7.27
C PHE A 394 10.71 -10.01 -6.11
N THR A 395 9.93 -9.44 -5.22
CA THR A 395 10.40 -8.69 -4.05
C THR A 395 10.16 -9.53 -2.80
N ALA A 396 11.21 -9.76 -2.02
CA ALA A 396 11.13 -10.36 -0.69
C ALA A 396 10.92 -9.26 0.35
N ASN A 397 9.81 -9.34 1.09
CA ASN A 397 9.43 -8.42 2.15
C ASN A 397 9.40 -9.17 3.48
N GLY A 398 10.14 -8.68 4.48
CA GLY A 398 10.20 -9.29 5.81
C GLY A 398 11.47 -8.92 6.56
N GLU A 399 11.55 -9.38 7.81
CA GLU A 399 12.71 -9.16 8.66
C GLU A 399 13.90 -10.03 8.21
N HIS A 400 15.05 -9.39 8.02
CA HIS A 400 16.29 -10.00 7.53
C HIS A 400 17.50 -9.20 8.02
N VAL A 401 18.69 -9.81 7.94
CA VAL A 401 19.97 -9.22 8.34
C VAL A 401 20.85 -8.90 7.13
N GLY A 402 20.85 -9.75 6.09
CA GLY A 402 21.59 -9.53 4.84
C GLY A 402 20.71 -9.55 3.61
N ASP A 403 21.29 -9.16 2.46
CA ASP A 403 20.62 -9.20 1.15
C ASP A 403 20.06 -10.60 0.85
N PHE A 404 18.94 -10.66 0.11
CA PHE A 404 18.36 -11.93 -0.29
C PHE A 404 19.07 -12.55 -1.49
N HIS A 405 19.47 -13.80 -1.35
CA HIS A 405 19.91 -14.68 -2.43
C HIS A 405 18.73 -15.49 -2.99
N TRP A 406 18.61 -15.52 -4.31
CA TRP A 406 17.50 -16.14 -5.02
C TRP A 406 17.89 -17.41 -5.74
N SER A 407 17.00 -18.41 -5.66
CA SER A 407 17.11 -19.63 -6.46
C SER A 407 15.75 -20.05 -7.00
N ILE A 408 15.76 -20.67 -8.17
CA ILE A 408 14.57 -21.23 -8.81
C ILE A 408 14.60 -22.76 -8.71
N ASN A 409 13.49 -23.33 -8.25
CA ASN A 409 13.30 -24.77 -8.10
C ASN A 409 12.14 -25.24 -8.98
N TRP A 410 12.46 -25.98 -10.04
CA TRP A 410 11.45 -26.57 -10.93
C TRP A 410 10.85 -27.83 -10.32
N GLN A 411 9.52 -27.94 -10.35
CA GLN A 411 8.81 -29.14 -9.96
C GLN A 411 8.70 -30.08 -11.17
N GLY A 412 9.62 -31.05 -11.24
CA GLY A 412 9.73 -31.97 -12.38
C GLY A 412 10.86 -31.59 -13.33
N THR A 413 10.72 -31.92 -14.61
CA THR A 413 11.74 -31.61 -15.62
C THR A 413 11.73 -30.12 -15.92
N ALA A 414 12.85 -29.44 -15.66
CA ALA A 414 12.99 -28.02 -15.97
C ALA A 414 12.83 -27.75 -17.49
N PRO A 415 12.18 -26.64 -17.89
CA PRO A 415 11.96 -26.32 -19.30
C PRO A 415 13.24 -25.95 -20.06
N GLY A 416 14.32 -25.59 -19.36
CA GLY A 416 15.52 -24.98 -19.94
C GLY A 416 15.33 -23.50 -20.28
N GLY A 417 16.41 -22.72 -20.33
CA GLY A 417 16.37 -21.34 -20.84
C GLY A 417 15.78 -20.27 -19.91
N PHE A 418 15.72 -20.54 -18.60
CA PHE A 418 15.34 -19.56 -17.57
C PHE A 418 16.37 -19.53 -16.44
N GLN A 419 16.64 -18.33 -15.92
CA GLN A 419 17.55 -18.08 -14.81
C GLN A 419 16.96 -17.03 -13.87
N ILE A 420 17.35 -17.08 -12.61
CA ILE A 420 17.07 -16.03 -11.63
C ILE A 420 18.40 -15.43 -11.14
N ASP A 421 18.47 -14.11 -11.04
CA ASP A 421 19.60 -13.37 -10.46
C ASP A 421 19.16 -12.44 -9.32
N ASP A 422 20.09 -12.13 -8.42
CA ASP A 422 19.88 -11.17 -7.33
C ASP A 422 19.95 -9.76 -7.91
N HIS A 423 18.79 -9.16 -8.13
CA HIS A 423 18.65 -7.89 -8.84
C HIS A 423 18.97 -6.69 -7.93
N SER A 424 18.55 -6.76 -6.69
CA SER A 424 18.82 -5.78 -5.62
C SER A 424 18.86 -6.48 -4.26
N ALA A 425 19.05 -5.73 -3.17
CA ALA A 425 19.09 -6.28 -1.81
C ALA A 425 17.85 -7.11 -1.43
N THR A 426 16.68 -6.81 -2.03
CA THR A 426 15.42 -7.50 -1.74
C THR A 426 14.74 -8.12 -2.97
N GLU A 427 15.29 -7.94 -4.17
CA GLU A 427 14.62 -8.36 -5.40
C GLU A 427 15.40 -9.42 -6.17
N GLY A 428 14.68 -10.46 -6.61
CA GLY A 428 15.16 -11.47 -7.55
C GLY A 428 14.51 -11.26 -8.91
N ARG A 429 15.27 -11.37 -10.00
CA ARG A 429 14.74 -11.25 -11.36
C ARG A 429 14.79 -12.59 -12.06
N LEU A 430 13.61 -13.17 -12.32
CA LEU A 430 13.46 -14.35 -13.17
C LEU A 430 13.37 -13.92 -14.62
N TRP A 431 14.27 -14.40 -15.48
CA TRP A 431 14.29 -14.01 -16.89
C TRP A 431 14.61 -15.18 -17.83
N LYS A 432 14.22 -15.03 -19.09
CA LYS A 432 14.50 -16.00 -20.14
C LYS A 432 15.92 -15.82 -20.67
N SER A 433 16.78 -16.76 -20.33
CA SER A 433 18.21 -16.78 -20.67
C SER A 433 18.56 -17.64 -21.89
N GLY A 434 17.60 -18.39 -22.45
CA GLY A 434 17.84 -19.21 -23.64
C GLY A 434 16.63 -20.03 -24.10
N SER A 435 16.88 -21.04 -24.93
CA SER A 435 15.85 -21.95 -25.46
C SER A 435 15.15 -22.76 -24.37
N SER A 436 13.84 -22.95 -24.52
CA SER A 436 12.98 -23.65 -23.56
C SER A 436 12.03 -24.63 -24.27
N THR A 437 11.59 -25.66 -23.57
CA THR A 437 10.60 -26.63 -24.06
C THR A 437 9.18 -26.13 -23.80
N ALA A 438 8.27 -26.34 -24.75
CA ALA A 438 6.85 -26.04 -24.59
C ALA A 438 6.19 -26.89 -23.48
N GLY A 439 5.18 -26.35 -22.82
CA GLY A 439 4.34 -27.07 -21.87
C GLY A 439 4.03 -26.26 -20.62
N ASN A 440 3.33 -26.91 -19.70
CA ASN A 440 3.02 -26.35 -18.40
C ASN A 440 4.06 -26.83 -17.40
N PHE A 441 4.70 -25.88 -16.74
CA PHE A 441 5.72 -26.11 -15.75
C PHE A 441 5.27 -25.47 -14.45
N THR A 442 5.75 -26.02 -13.35
CA THR A 442 5.52 -25.45 -12.03
C THR A 442 6.88 -25.21 -11.40
N PHE A 443 7.06 -24.06 -10.77
CA PHE A 443 8.29 -23.74 -10.06
C PHE A 443 7.98 -23.06 -8.75
N THR A 444 8.90 -23.17 -7.81
CA THR A 444 8.93 -22.36 -6.58
C THR A 444 10.19 -21.52 -6.60
N LEU A 445 10.12 -20.31 -6.04
CA LEU A 445 11.30 -19.52 -5.76
C LEU A 445 11.69 -19.68 -4.31
N THR A 446 12.98 -19.69 -4.04
CA THR A 446 13.51 -19.65 -2.68
C THR A 446 14.35 -18.40 -2.54
N ALA A 447 13.91 -17.49 -1.67
CA ALA A 447 14.68 -16.33 -1.21
C ALA A 447 15.32 -16.69 0.13
N SER A 448 16.64 -16.55 0.24
CA SER A 448 17.39 -16.86 1.47
C SER A 448 18.23 -15.67 1.87
N ASP A 449 18.14 -15.24 3.12
CA ASP A 449 18.99 -14.19 3.68
C ASP A 449 20.47 -14.63 3.60
N ALA A 450 21.31 -13.84 2.95
CA ALA A 450 22.72 -14.14 2.73
C ALA A 450 23.54 -14.17 4.04
N SER A 451 23.15 -13.36 5.03
CA SER A 451 23.76 -13.35 6.36
C SER A 451 23.22 -14.47 7.24
N CYS A 452 21.97 -14.90 7.00
CA CYS A 452 21.30 -15.96 7.75
C CYS A 452 20.60 -16.99 6.86
N ALA A 453 21.38 -17.94 6.33
CA ALA A 453 20.89 -18.92 5.35
C ALA A 453 19.73 -19.83 5.82
N SER A 454 19.48 -19.92 7.14
CA SER A 454 18.30 -20.60 7.68
C SER A 454 17.02 -19.77 7.55
N ASN A 455 17.11 -18.44 7.47
CA ASN A 455 16.01 -17.51 7.22
C ASN A 455 15.69 -17.50 5.72
N THR A 456 15.02 -18.56 5.31
CA THR A 456 14.65 -18.81 3.93
C THR A 456 13.14 -18.91 3.82
N MET A 457 12.61 -18.43 2.70
CA MET A 457 11.23 -18.67 2.32
C MET A 457 11.17 -19.24 0.92
N THR A 458 10.41 -20.33 0.80
CA THR A 458 10.03 -20.89 -0.49
C THR A 458 8.59 -20.52 -0.77
N THR A 459 8.35 -19.96 -1.94
CA THR A 459 7.01 -19.55 -2.37
C THR A 459 6.09 -20.75 -2.52
N ASN A 460 4.78 -20.49 -2.51
CA ASN A 460 3.85 -21.46 -3.08
C ASN A 460 4.22 -21.71 -4.57
N PRO A 461 3.87 -22.89 -5.12
CA PRO A 461 4.18 -23.22 -6.50
C PRO A 461 3.49 -22.24 -7.45
N TYR A 462 4.26 -21.67 -8.36
CA TYR A 462 3.79 -20.85 -9.46
C TYR A 462 3.63 -21.72 -10.70
N SER A 463 2.55 -21.50 -11.46
CA SER A 463 2.40 -22.13 -12.77
C SER A 463 3.04 -21.25 -13.84
N MET A 464 3.74 -21.88 -14.78
CA MET A 464 4.27 -21.24 -15.97
C MET A 464 3.84 -22.05 -17.18
N THR A 465 3.05 -21.43 -18.05
CA THR A 465 2.71 -21.99 -19.37
C THR A 465 3.72 -21.44 -20.37
N ILE A 466 4.66 -22.29 -20.79
CA ILE A 466 5.61 -21.99 -21.85
C ILE A 466 4.98 -22.45 -23.15
N THR A 467 4.63 -21.49 -24.00
CA THR A 467 4.18 -21.81 -25.35
C THR A 467 5.38 -22.32 -26.17
N PRO A 468 5.17 -23.16 -27.21
CA PRO A 468 6.28 -23.75 -27.95
C PRO A 468 7.27 -22.73 -28.50
N GLY A 469 8.44 -22.63 -27.87
CA GLY A 469 9.59 -21.87 -28.37
C GLY A 469 10.17 -22.51 -29.62
N GLY A 470 9.56 -22.22 -30.77
CA GLY A 470 9.90 -22.74 -32.10
C GLY A 470 8.72 -22.78 -33.08
N ALA A 471 7.48 -22.63 -32.59
CA ALA A 471 6.31 -22.37 -33.41
C ALA A 471 5.63 -21.14 -32.82
N VAL A 472 5.41 -20.10 -33.62
CA VAL A 472 4.61 -18.94 -33.23
C VAL A 472 3.29 -19.46 -32.63
N ALA A 473 2.77 -18.86 -31.55
CA ALA A 473 1.45 -19.29 -31.04
C ALA A 473 0.48 -19.29 -32.23
N PRO A 474 -0.41 -20.28 -32.40
CA PRO A 474 -1.23 -20.38 -33.61
C PRO A 474 -1.89 -19.03 -33.95
N TYR A 475 -2.41 -18.33 -32.94
CA TYR A 475 -3.06 -17.04 -33.12
C TYR A 475 -2.12 -15.84 -33.34
N THR A 476 -0.79 -15.94 -33.19
CA THR A 476 0.19 -14.90 -33.57
C THR A 476 0.98 -15.26 -34.82
N GLU A 477 0.85 -16.49 -35.33
CA GLU A 477 1.54 -16.94 -36.54
C GLU A 477 1.11 -16.07 -37.73
N GLY A 478 2.08 -15.41 -38.36
CA GLY A 478 1.82 -14.50 -39.48
C GLY A 478 1.03 -13.24 -39.10
N MET A 479 0.99 -12.83 -37.82
CA MET A 479 0.33 -11.60 -37.40
C MET A 479 1.11 -10.37 -37.86
N GLU A 480 0.42 -9.45 -38.54
CA GLU A 480 0.98 -8.19 -39.06
C GLU A 480 0.57 -6.98 -38.20
N GLY A 481 -0.54 -7.07 -37.46
CA GLY A 481 -1.06 -5.99 -36.63
C GLY A 481 -2.12 -6.47 -35.65
N GLU A 482 -2.14 -5.87 -34.46
CA GLU A 482 -3.11 -6.13 -33.40
C GLU A 482 -3.51 -4.81 -32.73
N TRP A 483 -4.79 -4.42 -32.78
CA TRP A 483 -5.31 -3.27 -32.03
C TRP A 483 -6.37 -3.74 -31.05
N ARG A 484 -5.99 -3.71 -29.77
CA ARG A 484 -6.85 -4.13 -28.64
C ARG A 484 -7.74 -2.99 -28.15
N PHE A 485 -7.29 -1.75 -28.29
CA PHE A 485 -7.95 -0.54 -27.77
C PHE A 485 -8.02 -0.46 -26.24
N ASP A 486 -7.18 -1.24 -25.56
CA ASP A 486 -7.15 -1.34 -24.11
C ASP A 486 -6.29 -0.30 -23.42
N GLU A 487 -5.58 0.49 -24.20
CA GLU A 487 -4.62 1.44 -23.69
C GLU A 487 -5.33 2.58 -22.95
N CYS A 488 -4.76 2.97 -21.82
CA CYS A 488 -5.29 4.07 -21.00
C CYS A 488 -5.03 5.46 -21.59
N THR A 489 -4.46 5.54 -22.79
CA THR A 489 -4.18 6.79 -23.48
C THR A 489 -5.46 7.38 -24.05
N ALA A 490 -5.72 8.65 -23.72
CA ALA A 490 -6.79 9.39 -24.35
C ALA A 490 -6.51 9.52 -25.85
N TRP A 491 -7.50 9.21 -26.68
CA TRP A 491 -7.45 9.45 -28.11
C TRP A 491 -7.61 10.94 -28.37
N ASP A 492 -6.47 11.60 -28.61
CA ASP A 492 -6.38 13.04 -28.80
C ASP A 492 -6.37 13.47 -30.28
N GLY A 493 -6.49 12.51 -31.19
CA GLY A 493 -6.40 12.67 -32.64
C GLY A 493 -4.96 12.87 -33.12
N SER A 494 -3.95 12.53 -32.33
CA SER A 494 -2.56 12.47 -32.79
C SER A 494 -2.33 11.27 -33.71
N SER A 495 -1.19 11.23 -34.40
CA SER A 495 -0.90 10.15 -35.37
C SER A 495 -0.56 8.80 -34.72
N TYR A 496 -0.57 8.72 -33.39
CA TYR A 496 -0.03 7.59 -32.62
C TYR A 496 -0.90 7.26 -31.39
N ASP A 497 -2.15 7.69 -31.36
CA ASP A 497 -3.02 7.54 -30.19
C ASP A 497 -3.73 6.18 -30.11
N VAL A 498 -3.75 5.42 -31.21
CA VAL A 498 -4.21 4.02 -31.26
C VAL A 498 -3.02 3.09 -31.48
N VAL A 499 -2.76 2.21 -30.52
CA VAL A 499 -1.52 1.42 -30.42
C VAL A 499 -1.62 0.07 -31.12
N ASP A 500 -0.59 -0.27 -31.90
CA ASP A 500 -0.36 -1.65 -32.37
C ASP A 500 0.29 -2.46 -31.23
N SER A 501 -0.45 -3.43 -30.72
CA SER A 501 -0.14 -4.28 -29.56
C SER A 501 0.70 -5.52 -29.91
N ASN A 502 1.02 -5.76 -31.18
CA ASN A 502 1.79 -6.92 -31.64
C ASN A 502 3.29 -6.91 -31.22
N GLY A 503 3.75 -5.86 -30.53
CA GLY A 503 5.13 -5.70 -30.08
C GLY A 503 6.09 -5.05 -31.08
N VAL A 504 5.62 -4.70 -32.29
CA VAL A 504 6.38 -4.00 -33.34
C VAL A 504 5.77 -2.61 -33.51
N LEU A 505 6.52 -1.56 -33.14
CA LEU A 505 6.01 -0.18 -33.03
C LEU A 505 5.79 0.53 -34.40
N THR A 506 5.21 -0.12 -35.40
CA THR A 506 5.15 0.42 -36.79
C THR A 506 3.74 0.77 -37.29
N HIS A 507 2.66 0.19 -36.76
CA HIS A 507 1.31 0.37 -37.31
C HIS A 507 0.32 1.09 -36.39
N TYR A 508 0.72 2.25 -35.85
CA TYR A 508 -0.19 3.07 -35.07
C TYR A 508 -1.33 3.67 -35.90
N GLY A 509 -2.50 3.77 -35.28
CA GLY A 509 -3.65 4.48 -35.81
C GLY A 509 -3.80 5.88 -35.23
N LYS A 510 -4.57 6.70 -35.95
CA LYS A 510 -5.09 8.00 -35.52
C LYS A 510 -6.60 7.91 -35.38
N ALA A 511 -7.14 8.17 -34.19
CA ALA A 511 -8.57 8.39 -34.02
C ALA A 511 -9.05 9.71 -34.68
N SER A 512 -10.24 9.72 -35.27
CA SER A 512 -10.82 10.86 -35.99
C SER A 512 -12.36 10.80 -35.96
N GLY A 513 -13.01 11.93 -36.25
CA GLY A 513 -14.48 12.09 -36.26
C GLY A 513 -15.10 12.32 -34.88
N GLY A 514 -14.43 11.88 -33.81
CA GLY A 514 -15.06 11.79 -32.49
C GLY A 514 -14.95 10.39 -31.89
N ALA A 515 -14.40 9.42 -32.64
CA ALA A 515 -14.12 8.07 -32.19
C ALA A 515 -13.40 8.05 -30.82
N THR A 516 -13.84 7.17 -29.92
CA THR A 516 -13.30 7.05 -28.55
C THR A 516 -12.88 5.62 -28.24
N GLY A 517 -11.83 5.45 -27.44
CA GLY A 517 -11.35 4.16 -26.93
C GLY A 517 -11.72 3.89 -25.47
N THR A 518 -12.83 4.45 -24.99
CA THR A 518 -13.25 4.37 -23.57
C THR A 518 -14.54 3.59 -23.36
N SER A 519 -15.13 3.04 -24.42
CA SER A 519 -16.34 2.24 -24.31
C SER A 519 -16.04 0.83 -23.83
N MET A 520 -17.02 0.16 -23.23
CA MET A 520 -16.86 -1.23 -22.76
C MET A 520 -16.61 -2.17 -23.94
N GLY A 521 -15.50 -2.91 -23.89
CA GLY A 521 -15.16 -3.91 -24.88
C GLY A 521 -15.82 -5.27 -24.65
N LYS A 522 -15.61 -6.15 -25.62
CA LYS A 522 -15.76 -7.60 -25.44
C LYS A 522 -14.69 -8.10 -24.50
N ILE A 523 -13.47 -7.59 -24.65
CA ILE A 523 -12.34 -7.73 -23.74
C ILE A 523 -11.93 -6.30 -23.38
N CYS A 524 -12.03 -5.93 -22.10
CA CYS A 524 -11.51 -4.65 -21.62
C CYS A 524 -12.13 -3.41 -22.31
N ARG A 525 -11.48 -2.71 -23.25
CA ARG A 525 -12.05 -1.50 -23.88
C ARG A 525 -12.24 -1.71 -25.37
N ALA A 526 -13.22 -1.00 -25.92
CA ALA A 526 -13.48 -0.99 -27.34
C ALA A 526 -13.44 0.42 -27.94
N ALA A 527 -13.16 0.45 -29.23
CA ALA A 527 -13.35 1.59 -30.09
C ALA A 527 -14.86 1.83 -30.31
N SER A 528 -15.32 3.06 -30.11
CA SER A 528 -16.71 3.47 -30.33
C SER A 528 -16.83 4.42 -31.50
N PHE A 529 -17.85 4.19 -32.32
CA PHE A 529 -18.12 4.90 -33.57
C PHE A 529 -19.59 5.29 -33.66
N ASP A 530 -19.85 6.55 -34.03
CA ASP A 530 -21.19 7.17 -34.03
C ASP A 530 -21.99 6.99 -35.33
N GLY A 531 -21.43 6.32 -36.34
CA GLY A 531 -22.07 6.09 -37.63
C GLY A 531 -21.98 7.24 -38.63
N ALA A 532 -21.39 8.37 -38.27
CA ALA A 532 -21.29 9.54 -39.14
C ALA A 532 -19.91 9.61 -39.81
N ASP A 533 -18.88 10.06 -39.09
CA ASP A 533 -17.54 10.31 -39.61
C ASP A 533 -16.39 9.72 -38.78
N ASP A 534 -16.72 9.03 -37.69
CA ASP A 534 -15.79 8.32 -36.82
C ASP A 534 -14.97 7.27 -37.59
N LYS A 535 -13.65 7.29 -37.38
CA LYS A 535 -12.72 6.29 -37.90
C LYS A 535 -11.38 6.32 -37.17
N ILE A 536 -10.69 5.20 -37.21
CA ILE A 536 -9.26 5.10 -36.92
C ILE A 536 -8.54 4.94 -38.26
N VAL A 537 -7.52 5.74 -38.52
CA VAL A 537 -6.79 5.72 -39.79
C VAL A 537 -5.29 5.77 -39.55
N SER A 538 -4.51 4.99 -40.30
CA SER A 538 -3.06 5.06 -40.23
C SER A 538 -2.50 6.32 -40.90
N GLN A 539 -1.24 6.64 -40.60
CA GLN A 539 -0.46 7.41 -41.55
C GLN A 539 -0.16 6.56 -42.80
N VAL A 540 0.20 7.20 -43.92
CA VAL A 540 0.66 6.46 -45.11
C VAL A 540 1.95 5.74 -44.75
N LEU A 541 1.88 4.41 -44.77
CA LEU A 541 2.97 3.48 -44.49
C LEU A 541 3.97 3.52 -45.66
N THR A 542 5.26 3.44 -45.35
CA THR A 542 6.32 3.52 -46.37
C THR A 542 7.44 2.54 -46.08
N GLY A 543 8.13 2.07 -47.12
CA GLY A 543 9.32 1.23 -46.95
C GLY A 543 8.97 -0.12 -46.31
N SER A 544 9.67 -0.47 -45.23
CA SER A 544 9.48 -1.73 -44.50
C SER A 544 8.19 -1.78 -43.68
N ASP A 545 7.51 -0.65 -43.49
CA ASP A 545 6.29 -0.56 -42.67
C ASP A 545 5.02 -0.86 -43.48
N ILE A 546 5.15 -1.08 -44.80
CA ILE A 546 4.03 -1.49 -45.66
C ILE A 546 3.74 -2.96 -45.39
N MET A 547 2.50 -3.30 -45.04
CA MET A 547 2.09 -4.71 -44.96
C MET A 547 1.90 -5.25 -46.38
N VAL A 548 2.71 -6.23 -46.76
CA VAL A 548 2.70 -6.82 -48.10
C VAL A 548 2.02 -8.18 -48.05
N PHE A 549 0.85 -8.28 -48.69
CA PHE A 549 0.11 -9.52 -48.81
C PHE A 549 0.37 -10.13 -50.20
N THR A 550 0.74 -11.41 -50.24
CA THR A 550 1.04 -12.09 -51.52
C THR A 550 -0.20 -12.79 -52.05
N ASP A 551 -0.42 -14.03 -51.61
CA ASP A 551 -1.54 -14.87 -52.04
C ASP A 551 -2.50 -15.23 -50.91
N GLN A 552 -2.26 -14.72 -49.70
CA GLN A 552 -2.98 -15.02 -48.48
C GLN A 552 -3.09 -13.80 -47.57
N VAL A 553 -4.21 -13.70 -46.84
CA VAL A 553 -4.46 -12.68 -45.81
C VAL A 553 -5.65 -13.09 -44.94
N SER A 554 -5.66 -12.69 -43.68
CA SER A 554 -6.85 -12.79 -42.82
C SER A 554 -7.06 -11.55 -41.96
N LEU A 555 -8.31 -11.21 -41.74
CA LEU A 555 -8.78 -10.09 -40.92
C LEU A 555 -9.72 -10.63 -39.84
N ALA A 556 -9.56 -10.21 -38.59
CA ALA A 556 -10.42 -10.59 -37.49
C ALA A 556 -10.75 -9.38 -36.60
N CYS A 557 -11.98 -9.32 -36.10
CA CYS A 557 -12.36 -8.42 -35.01
C CYS A 557 -13.62 -8.89 -34.30
N TRP A 558 -13.82 -8.39 -33.08
CA TRP A 558 -15.13 -8.33 -32.45
C TRP A 558 -15.84 -7.04 -32.84
N PHE A 559 -17.15 -7.11 -33.11
CA PHE A 559 -17.97 -5.94 -33.37
C PHE A 559 -19.35 -6.05 -32.72
N LYS A 560 -19.97 -4.91 -32.41
CA LYS A 560 -21.33 -4.80 -31.87
C LYS A 560 -22.04 -3.63 -32.51
N SER A 561 -23.17 -3.87 -33.18
CA SER A 561 -23.92 -2.82 -33.88
C SER A 561 -25.44 -3.05 -33.83
N PRO A 562 -26.25 -1.99 -33.70
CA PRO A 562 -27.69 -2.05 -33.91
C PRO A 562 -28.11 -1.94 -35.39
N GLY A 563 -27.15 -1.90 -36.33
CA GLY A 563 -27.38 -1.53 -37.72
C GLY A 563 -27.41 -0.01 -37.94
N GLY A 564 -27.59 0.43 -39.18
CA GLY A 564 -27.49 1.84 -39.58
C GLY A 564 -26.06 2.29 -39.89
N GLY A 565 -25.78 3.58 -39.73
CA GLY A 565 -24.50 4.21 -40.09
C GLY A 565 -24.38 4.61 -41.56
N GLY A 566 -23.14 4.81 -42.00
CA GLY A 566 -22.78 5.20 -43.36
C GLY A 566 -23.12 4.14 -44.42
N THR A 567 -23.03 4.48 -45.72
CA THR A 567 -23.51 3.55 -46.77
C THR A 567 -22.64 2.30 -46.86
N TYR A 568 -21.34 2.39 -46.56
CA TYR A 568 -20.40 1.27 -46.63
C TYR A 568 -19.26 1.41 -45.60
N PRO A 569 -19.52 1.30 -44.28
CA PRO A 569 -18.44 1.34 -43.30
C PRO A 569 -17.52 0.13 -43.41
N ARG A 570 -16.25 0.31 -43.07
CA ARG A 570 -15.28 -0.78 -42.94
C ARG A 570 -15.15 -1.10 -41.47
N LEU A 571 -15.28 -2.38 -41.13
CA LEU A 571 -14.78 -2.84 -39.84
C LEU A 571 -13.26 -2.75 -39.89
N ILE A 572 -12.65 -3.28 -40.96
CA ILE A 572 -11.22 -3.22 -41.23
C ILE A 572 -11.01 -3.07 -42.75
N GLU A 573 -10.16 -2.15 -43.18
CA GLU A 573 -9.73 -2.03 -44.58
C GLU A 573 -8.25 -1.67 -44.64
N PHE A 574 -7.53 -2.38 -45.51
CA PHE A 574 -6.18 -2.06 -45.94
C PHE A 574 -6.22 -1.68 -47.41
N SER A 575 -5.56 -0.59 -47.79
CA SER A 575 -5.56 -0.12 -49.18
C SER A 575 -4.26 0.57 -49.57
N ASP A 576 -4.16 0.95 -50.84
CA ASP A 576 -3.11 1.86 -51.29
C ASP A 576 -3.25 3.27 -50.66
N ALA A 577 -2.24 4.12 -50.83
CA ALA A 577 -2.17 5.46 -50.24
C ALA A 577 -3.31 6.40 -50.71
N SER A 578 -4.07 6.02 -51.74
CA SER A 578 -5.23 6.78 -52.21
C SER A 578 -6.52 6.45 -51.46
N GLY A 579 -6.56 5.36 -50.69
CA GLY A 579 -7.78 4.87 -50.05
C GLY A 579 -8.77 4.23 -51.02
N SER A 580 -8.32 3.82 -52.21
CA SER A 580 -9.24 3.36 -53.23
C SER A 580 -9.77 1.96 -52.91
N ALA A 581 -11.11 1.83 -52.83
CA ALA A 581 -11.76 0.52 -52.71
C ALA A 581 -11.40 -0.45 -53.87
N SER A 582 -10.93 0.07 -55.01
CA SER A 582 -10.45 -0.73 -56.15
C SER A 582 -9.02 -1.27 -55.97
N ARG A 583 -8.39 -1.02 -54.82
CA ARG A 583 -7.08 -1.54 -54.41
C ARG A 583 -7.07 -1.75 -52.90
N SER A 584 -7.97 -2.64 -52.44
CA SER A 584 -8.21 -2.86 -51.02
C SER A 584 -8.39 -4.33 -50.65
N THR A 585 -8.05 -4.65 -49.41
CA THR A 585 -8.46 -5.86 -48.69
C THR A 585 -9.33 -5.41 -47.52
N ALA A 586 -10.56 -5.90 -47.43
CA ALA A 586 -11.53 -5.36 -46.49
C ALA A 586 -12.45 -6.41 -45.89
N LEU A 587 -12.84 -6.13 -44.64
CA LEU A 587 -14.00 -6.66 -43.96
C LEU A 587 -14.93 -5.47 -43.67
N ALA A 588 -16.11 -5.46 -44.28
CA ALA A 588 -17.06 -4.37 -44.27
C ALA A 588 -18.40 -4.81 -43.67
N TYR A 589 -19.13 -3.84 -43.15
CA TYR A 589 -20.46 -4.00 -42.58
C TYR A 589 -21.42 -3.05 -43.29
N ASP A 590 -22.61 -3.50 -43.65
CA ASP A 590 -23.62 -2.66 -44.28
C ASP A 590 -24.72 -2.26 -43.28
N PRO A 591 -25.42 -1.13 -43.50
CA PRO A 591 -26.43 -0.63 -42.58
C PRO A 591 -27.58 -1.58 -42.23
N ASP A 592 -27.84 -2.58 -43.07
CA ASP A 592 -28.86 -3.59 -42.82
C ASP A 592 -28.40 -4.71 -41.88
N GLY A 593 -27.10 -4.76 -41.53
CA GLY A 593 -26.51 -5.78 -40.69
C GLY A 593 -25.75 -6.86 -41.46
N SER A 594 -25.68 -6.79 -42.79
CA SER A 594 -24.94 -7.76 -43.60
C SER A 594 -23.43 -7.44 -43.62
N LEU A 595 -22.61 -8.49 -43.70
CA LEU A 595 -21.16 -8.39 -43.80
C LEU A 595 -20.69 -8.67 -45.22
N ARG A 596 -19.62 -7.98 -45.61
CA ARG A 596 -18.93 -8.18 -46.88
C ARG A 596 -17.45 -8.29 -46.67
N ALA A 597 -16.77 -9.02 -47.54
CA ALA A 597 -15.32 -9.07 -47.48
C ALA A 597 -14.72 -9.38 -48.84
N TRP A 598 -13.54 -8.86 -49.12
CA TRP A 598 -12.85 -9.09 -50.39
C TRP A 598 -11.35 -8.83 -50.26
N VAL A 599 -10.59 -9.38 -51.22
CA VAL A 599 -9.25 -8.89 -51.58
C VAL A 599 -9.31 -8.28 -52.98
N THR A 600 -8.33 -7.46 -53.34
CA THR A 600 -8.22 -6.90 -54.69
C THR A 600 -6.87 -7.21 -55.30
N ASP A 601 -6.85 -7.61 -56.58
CA ASP A 601 -5.60 -7.81 -57.31
C ASP A 601 -4.89 -6.47 -57.58
N GLN A 602 -3.63 -6.36 -57.20
CA GLN A 602 -2.80 -5.16 -57.32
C GLN A 602 -2.65 -4.72 -58.78
N GLY A 603 -2.60 -5.65 -59.74
CA GLY A 603 -2.41 -5.35 -61.15
C GLY A 603 -3.71 -4.95 -61.86
N SER A 604 -4.79 -5.71 -61.65
CA SER A 604 -6.04 -5.53 -62.40
C SER A 604 -7.11 -4.70 -61.68
N GLY A 605 -7.02 -4.51 -60.36
CA GLY A 605 -8.05 -3.83 -59.56
C GLY A 605 -9.37 -4.60 -59.45
N VAL A 606 -9.35 -5.91 -59.72
CA VAL A 606 -10.52 -6.79 -59.69
C VAL A 606 -10.61 -7.46 -58.33
N ARG A 607 -11.81 -7.49 -57.73
CA ARG A 607 -12.05 -8.17 -56.46
C ARG A 607 -11.95 -9.68 -56.63
N GLY A 608 -11.31 -10.34 -55.66
CA GLY A 608 -11.19 -11.79 -55.54
C GLY A 608 -11.68 -12.28 -54.18
N GLY A 609 -12.16 -13.52 -54.15
CA GLY A 609 -12.73 -14.16 -52.96
C GLY A 609 -13.87 -13.34 -52.33
N ALA A 610 -14.65 -12.63 -53.14
CA ALA A 610 -15.57 -11.62 -52.67
C ALA A 610 -16.82 -12.26 -52.05
N VAL A 611 -17.01 -11.99 -50.75
CA VAL A 611 -18.28 -12.18 -50.06
C VAL A 611 -19.07 -10.88 -50.21
N ASP A 612 -20.00 -10.84 -51.17
CA ASP A 612 -20.76 -9.62 -51.46
C ASP A 612 -21.79 -9.27 -50.40
N TYR A 613 -22.40 -10.26 -49.75
CA TYR A 613 -23.34 -10.11 -48.62
C TYR A 613 -23.39 -11.41 -47.83
N SER A 614 -23.35 -11.33 -46.49
CA SER A 614 -23.64 -12.46 -45.62
C SER A 614 -25.11 -12.87 -45.69
N ALA A 615 -25.38 -14.18 -45.55
CA ALA A 615 -26.75 -14.70 -45.58
C ALA A 615 -27.59 -14.28 -44.35
N GLU A 616 -26.93 -14.04 -43.22
CA GLU A 616 -27.53 -13.62 -41.96
C GLU A 616 -27.19 -12.14 -41.68
N LEU A 617 -28.01 -11.49 -40.86
CA LEU A 617 -27.83 -10.10 -40.42
C LEU A 617 -27.36 -10.09 -38.96
N TYR A 618 -26.45 -9.17 -38.64
CA TYR A 618 -25.76 -9.07 -37.34
C TYR A 618 -25.93 -7.67 -36.74
N ASN A 619 -27.19 -7.20 -36.71
CA ASN A 619 -27.62 -5.89 -36.23
C ASN A 619 -28.45 -5.98 -34.92
N ASP A 620 -28.23 -7.01 -34.12
CA ASP A 620 -28.96 -7.30 -32.89
C ASP A 620 -28.38 -6.58 -31.65
N ASN A 621 -27.38 -5.74 -31.86
CA ASN A 621 -26.62 -5.04 -30.82
C ASN A 621 -26.02 -6.01 -29.78
N GLN A 622 -25.57 -7.19 -30.21
CA GLN A 622 -24.74 -8.11 -29.45
C GLN A 622 -23.31 -8.16 -30.03
N TRP A 623 -22.36 -8.65 -29.23
CA TRP A 623 -21.00 -8.88 -29.70
C TRP A 623 -20.95 -10.09 -30.65
N HIS A 624 -20.40 -9.88 -31.84
CA HIS A 624 -20.10 -10.93 -32.81
C HIS A 624 -18.61 -10.90 -33.16
N HIS A 625 -18.03 -12.08 -33.37
CA HIS A 625 -16.65 -12.21 -33.83
C HIS A 625 -16.65 -12.48 -35.33
N ALA A 626 -16.15 -11.53 -36.13
CA ALA A 626 -16.04 -11.68 -37.58
C ALA A 626 -14.61 -11.97 -38.00
N VAL A 627 -14.43 -13.04 -38.78
CA VAL A 627 -13.15 -13.39 -39.39
C VAL A 627 -13.32 -13.60 -40.88
N TYR A 628 -12.58 -12.85 -41.67
CA TYR A 628 -12.41 -13.11 -43.10
C TYR A 628 -11.03 -13.67 -43.35
N THR A 629 -10.94 -14.77 -44.09
CA THR A 629 -9.67 -15.35 -44.51
C THR A 629 -9.67 -15.61 -46.00
N TYR A 630 -8.53 -15.42 -46.65
CA TYR A 630 -8.36 -15.60 -48.07
C TYR A 630 -7.07 -16.36 -48.36
N SER A 631 -7.14 -17.27 -49.33
CA SER A 631 -5.97 -17.77 -50.06
C SER A 631 -6.29 -17.91 -51.54
N SER A 632 -5.28 -17.78 -52.41
CA SER A 632 -5.42 -18.04 -53.83
C SER A 632 -5.88 -19.49 -54.14
N ALA A 633 -5.60 -20.42 -53.22
CA ALA A 633 -5.95 -21.84 -53.34
C ALA A 633 -7.39 -22.14 -52.90
N ASN A 634 -7.90 -21.50 -51.85
CA ASN A 634 -9.19 -21.82 -51.23
C ASN A 634 -10.26 -20.72 -51.43
N GLY A 635 -9.88 -19.56 -51.98
CA GLY A 635 -10.74 -18.40 -52.08
C GLY A 635 -10.98 -17.69 -50.74
N GLY A 636 -11.98 -16.82 -50.69
CA GLY A 636 -12.40 -16.10 -49.49
C GLY A 636 -13.38 -16.91 -48.64
N ARG A 637 -13.25 -16.83 -47.32
CA ARG A 637 -14.11 -17.48 -46.34
C ARG A 637 -14.45 -16.52 -45.21
N LEU A 638 -15.75 -16.41 -44.91
CA LEU A 638 -16.26 -15.59 -43.81
C LEU A 638 -16.76 -16.50 -42.69
N TYR A 639 -16.19 -16.31 -41.50
CA TYR A 639 -16.60 -16.97 -40.26
C TYR A 639 -17.23 -15.93 -39.34
N ILE A 640 -18.33 -16.31 -38.68
CA ILE A 640 -18.96 -15.52 -37.64
C ILE A 640 -19.16 -16.39 -36.41
N ASP A 641 -18.78 -15.88 -35.25
CA ASP A 641 -18.88 -16.54 -33.94
C ASP A 641 -18.26 -17.94 -33.95
N GLY A 642 -17.03 -18.00 -34.50
CA GLY A 642 -16.25 -19.23 -34.61
C GLY A 642 -16.70 -20.18 -35.73
N SER A 643 -17.79 -19.90 -36.44
CA SER A 643 -18.41 -20.83 -37.40
C SER A 643 -18.29 -20.33 -38.84
N LEU A 644 -17.92 -21.21 -39.79
CA LEU A 644 -17.89 -20.87 -41.22
C LEU A 644 -19.31 -20.56 -41.73
N LYS A 645 -19.53 -19.34 -42.22
CA LYS A 645 -20.82 -18.89 -42.76
C LYS A 645 -20.87 -18.87 -44.28
N GLN A 646 -19.76 -18.51 -44.92
CA GLN A 646 -19.74 -18.32 -46.38
C GLN A 646 -18.37 -18.63 -47.00
N THR A 647 -18.38 -19.03 -48.27
CA THR A 647 -17.18 -19.27 -49.09
C THR A 647 -17.38 -18.63 -50.47
N ALA A 648 -16.33 -18.00 -50.99
CA ALA A 648 -16.29 -17.32 -52.27
C ALA A 648 -15.02 -17.73 -53.03
N THR A 649 -15.17 -18.23 -54.26
CA THR A 649 -14.06 -18.78 -55.07
C THR A 649 -13.84 -18.00 -56.37
N ASP A 650 -14.42 -16.81 -56.47
CA ASP A 650 -14.30 -15.91 -57.60
C ASP A 650 -12.92 -15.26 -57.67
N HIS A 651 -12.41 -15.07 -58.89
CA HIS A 651 -11.19 -14.32 -59.20
C HIS A 651 -10.00 -14.56 -58.24
N PRO A 652 -9.47 -15.80 -58.14
CA PRO A 652 -8.29 -16.04 -57.32
C PRO A 652 -7.10 -15.20 -57.82
N THR A 653 -6.43 -14.50 -56.91
CA THR A 653 -5.26 -13.66 -57.14
C THR A 653 -4.12 -14.09 -56.23
N THR A 654 -2.90 -14.01 -56.75
CA THR A 654 -1.65 -14.24 -56.00
C THR A 654 -0.86 -12.94 -55.81
N ASN A 655 -1.51 -11.80 -56.05
CA ASN A 655 -0.92 -10.47 -56.09
C ASN A 655 -1.89 -9.51 -55.40
N ILE A 656 -2.18 -9.77 -54.13
CA ILE A 656 -3.08 -8.96 -53.31
C ILE A 656 -2.50 -7.54 -53.20
N ALA A 657 -3.38 -6.53 -53.23
CA ALA A 657 -2.97 -5.13 -53.12
C ALA A 657 -2.19 -4.85 -51.82
N ASP A 658 -1.06 -4.15 -51.96
CA ASP A 658 -0.22 -3.74 -50.83
C ASP A 658 -0.97 -2.77 -49.90
N ALA A 659 -0.74 -2.90 -48.59
CA ALA A 659 -1.37 -2.07 -47.59
C ALA A 659 -0.48 -0.86 -47.23
N GLU A 660 -0.66 0.24 -47.97
CA GLU A 660 0.01 1.51 -47.69
C GLU A 660 -0.78 2.35 -46.66
N THR A 661 -2.04 2.01 -46.38
CA THR A 661 -2.85 2.62 -45.33
C THR A 661 -3.84 1.61 -44.75
N PHE A 662 -4.29 1.83 -43.52
CA PHE A 662 -5.43 1.11 -42.95
C PHE A 662 -6.50 2.04 -42.37
N VAL A 663 -7.73 1.53 -42.33
CA VAL A 663 -8.90 2.16 -41.71
C VAL A 663 -9.68 1.14 -40.88
N ILE A 664 -10.09 1.53 -39.69
CA ILE A 664 -10.98 0.77 -38.80
C ILE A 664 -12.19 1.64 -38.49
N GLY A 665 -13.39 1.05 -38.58
CA GLY A 665 -14.67 1.65 -38.23
C GLY A 665 -15.18 2.76 -39.16
N GLY A 666 -14.61 2.93 -40.35
CA GLY A 666 -15.08 3.97 -41.29
C GLY A 666 -14.60 3.75 -42.72
N TYR A 667 -14.41 4.83 -43.47
CA TYR A 667 -13.88 4.78 -44.84
C TYR A 667 -12.86 5.92 -45.05
N PHE A 668 -11.90 5.69 -45.93
CA PHE A 668 -10.94 6.70 -46.40
C PHE A 668 -10.91 6.64 -47.93
N PRO A 669 -10.87 7.79 -48.65
CA PRO A 669 -10.71 9.16 -48.12
C PRO A 669 -12.01 9.86 -47.69
N ASP A 670 -13.20 9.32 -47.98
CA ASP A 670 -14.47 10.03 -47.68
C ASP A 670 -14.77 10.07 -46.17
N THR A 671 -15.37 11.16 -45.72
CA THR A 671 -15.68 11.35 -44.29
C THR A 671 -17.04 10.81 -43.86
N ASN A 672 -17.98 10.53 -44.77
CA ASN A 672 -19.40 10.32 -44.39
C ASN A 672 -19.84 8.84 -44.31
N ASN A 673 -18.89 7.92 -44.15
CA ASN A 673 -19.15 6.47 -44.15
C ASN A 673 -18.66 5.81 -42.85
N GLY A 674 -19.11 6.31 -41.70
CA GLY A 674 -18.78 5.77 -40.38
C GLY A 674 -19.57 4.52 -40.01
N PHE A 675 -18.94 3.62 -39.25
CA PHE A 675 -19.58 2.49 -38.58
C PHE A 675 -20.38 3.01 -37.38
N LEU A 676 -21.58 2.46 -37.13
CA LEU A 676 -22.33 2.76 -35.91
C LEU A 676 -22.23 1.55 -34.97
N GLY A 677 -21.46 1.68 -33.90
CA GLY A 677 -21.26 0.60 -32.93
C GLY A 677 -19.89 0.58 -32.28
N LEU A 678 -19.55 -0.59 -31.74
CA LEU A 678 -18.26 -0.85 -31.09
C LEU A 678 -17.43 -1.86 -31.90
N ILE A 679 -16.12 -1.69 -31.94
CA ILE A 679 -15.14 -2.63 -32.50
C ILE A 679 -14.07 -2.91 -31.46
N ASP A 680 -13.67 -4.17 -31.35
CA ASP A 680 -12.71 -4.65 -30.35
C ASP A 680 -11.81 -5.74 -30.94
N GLU A 681 -10.61 -5.92 -30.36
CA GLU A 681 -9.64 -6.99 -30.68
C GLU A 681 -9.41 -7.17 -32.19
N VAL A 682 -8.98 -6.09 -32.87
CA VAL A 682 -8.72 -6.10 -34.32
C VAL A 682 -7.38 -6.76 -34.59
N MET A 683 -7.37 -7.78 -35.45
CA MET A 683 -6.17 -8.54 -35.80
C MET A 683 -6.04 -8.75 -37.31
N VAL A 684 -4.80 -8.79 -37.77
CA VAL A 684 -4.44 -8.91 -39.20
C VAL A 684 -3.34 -9.94 -39.36
N PHE A 685 -3.49 -10.80 -40.35
CA PHE A 685 -2.56 -11.88 -40.63
C PHE A 685 -2.15 -11.91 -42.10
N SER A 686 -0.87 -12.15 -42.38
CA SER A 686 -0.32 -12.43 -43.71
C SER A 686 -0.47 -13.88 -44.16
N ARG A 687 -1.28 -14.67 -43.44
CA ARG A 687 -1.60 -16.06 -43.76
C ARG A 687 -3.10 -16.33 -43.75
N GLU A 688 -3.48 -17.46 -44.34
CA GLU A 688 -4.83 -18.02 -44.17
C GLU A 688 -5.00 -18.59 -42.76
N LEU A 689 -6.12 -18.26 -42.09
CA LEU A 689 -6.49 -18.83 -40.79
C LEU A 689 -7.30 -20.11 -41.00
N THR A 690 -6.96 -21.13 -40.21
CA THR A 690 -7.70 -22.40 -40.17
C THR A 690 -8.94 -22.28 -39.29
N GLN A 691 -9.87 -23.25 -39.39
CA GLN A 691 -11.02 -23.34 -38.49
C GLN A 691 -10.60 -23.43 -37.01
N GLU A 692 -9.46 -24.07 -36.72
CA GLU A 692 -8.92 -24.15 -35.36
C GLU A 692 -8.42 -22.78 -34.89
N ASP A 693 -7.68 -22.05 -35.73
CA ASP A 693 -7.26 -20.67 -35.43
C ASP A 693 -8.47 -19.77 -35.13
N VAL A 694 -9.50 -19.84 -35.98
CA VAL A 694 -10.75 -19.07 -35.81
C VAL A 694 -11.45 -19.41 -34.49
N THR A 695 -11.45 -20.70 -34.10
CA THR A 695 -12.05 -21.14 -32.84
C THR A 695 -11.24 -20.62 -31.66
N ASN A 696 -9.91 -20.68 -31.74
CA ASN A 696 -9.01 -20.16 -30.71
C ASN A 696 -9.19 -18.65 -30.52
N LEU A 697 -9.24 -17.87 -31.62
CA LEU A 697 -9.53 -16.43 -31.58
C LEU A 697 -10.91 -16.13 -30.99
N TYR A 698 -11.93 -16.89 -31.34
CA TYR A 698 -13.29 -16.72 -30.78
C TYR A 698 -13.34 -16.99 -29.28
N SER A 699 -12.54 -17.94 -28.79
CA SER A 699 -12.42 -18.25 -27.36
C SER A 699 -11.37 -17.42 -26.62
N LEU A 700 -10.74 -16.46 -27.29
CA LEU A 700 -9.69 -15.66 -26.69
C LEU A 700 -10.28 -14.89 -25.50
N SER A 701 -9.63 -15.02 -24.35
CA SER A 701 -10.02 -14.35 -23.12
C SER A 701 -8.79 -13.79 -22.44
N ARG A 702 -8.92 -12.63 -21.80
CA ARG A 702 -7.86 -12.03 -20.99
C ARG A 702 -8.28 -12.03 -19.52
N ALA A 703 -7.41 -12.58 -18.68
CA ALA A 703 -7.67 -12.81 -17.25
C ALA A 703 -7.93 -11.53 -16.44
N GLY A 704 -7.58 -10.37 -16.99
CA GLY A 704 -7.89 -9.07 -16.43
C GLY A 704 -7.45 -7.95 -17.36
N CYS A 705 -7.93 -6.75 -17.06
CA CYS A 705 -7.53 -5.52 -17.72
C CYS A 705 -6.49 -4.80 -16.85
N SER A 706 -5.51 -4.15 -17.47
CA SER A 706 -4.39 -3.52 -16.75
C SER A 706 -4.03 -2.18 -17.34
N GLY A 707 -3.64 -1.24 -16.48
CA GLY A 707 -3.27 0.12 -16.84
C GLY A 707 -3.89 1.13 -15.87
N SER A 708 -3.44 2.39 -15.94
CA SER A 708 -3.83 3.45 -15.00
C SER A 708 -5.32 3.80 -14.97
N CYS A 709 -6.08 3.29 -15.94
CA CYS A 709 -7.50 3.57 -16.15
C CYS A 709 -8.42 2.39 -15.83
N TYR A 710 -7.83 1.25 -15.41
CA TYR A 710 -8.55 0.11 -14.84
C TYR A 710 -8.37 0.15 -13.32
N SER A 711 -9.00 1.14 -12.70
CA SER A 711 -9.02 1.29 -11.24
C SER A 711 -9.68 0.07 -10.57
N ASP A 712 -9.18 -0.24 -9.38
CA ASP A 712 -9.85 -1.08 -8.39
C ASP A 712 -11.21 -0.47 -8.02
N PRO A 713 -12.13 -1.26 -7.42
CA PRO A 713 -13.40 -0.71 -6.97
C PRO A 713 -13.17 0.44 -5.98
N ILE A 714 -13.88 1.55 -6.19
CA ILE A 714 -13.88 2.68 -5.24
C ILE A 714 -14.59 2.31 -3.94
N ALA A 715 -15.52 1.35 -3.99
CA ALA A 715 -16.09 0.74 -2.80
C ALA A 715 -16.26 -0.77 -2.97
N GLU A 716 -15.81 -1.55 -1.99
CA GLU A 716 -15.87 -3.01 -1.96
C GLU A 716 -16.31 -3.51 -0.58
N TYR A 717 -17.57 -3.94 -0.48
CA TYR A 717 -18.14 -4.50 0.74
C TYR A 717 -18.23 -6.01 0.63
N ARG A 718 -17.19 -6.69 1.13
CA ARG A 718 -17.07 -8.16 1.15
C ARG A 718 -17.93 -8.83 2.22
N MET A 719 -18.56 -8.06 3.10
CA MET A 719 -19.38 -8.55 4.24
C MET A 719 -18.64 -9.42 5.27
N GLU A 720 -17.30 -9.44 5.23
CA GLU A 720 -16.47 -10.31 6.08
C GLU A 720 -16.18 -9.75 7.46
N ASN A 721 -16.25 -8.43 7.60
CA ASN A 721 -15.82 -7.78 8.83
C ASN A 721 -16.87 -8.02 9.92
N PHE A 722 -16.58 -8.98 10.80
CA PHE A 722 -17.51 -9.58 11.76
C PHE A 722 -17.03 -9.39 13.22
N PRO A 723 -17.94 -9.28 14.21
CA PRO A 723 -19.40 -9.15 14.08
C PRO A 723 -19.86 -7.72 13.80
N TRP A 724 -21.00 -7.57 13.13
CA TRP A 724 -21.72 -6.29 13.13
C TRP A 724 -22.54 -6.13 14.42
N SER A 725 -22.47 -4.94 14.97
CA SER A 725 -22.99 -4.54 16.29
C SER A 725 -23.76 -3.23 16.27
N GLY A 726 -23.78 -2.53 15.13
CA GLY A 726 -24.32 -1.17 14.96
C GLY A 726 -23.29 -0.07 15.25
N ALA A 727 -22.00 -0.41 15.34
CA ALA A 727 -20.94 0.56 15.58
C ALA A 727 -20.54 1.30 14.29
N PRO A 728 -20.26 2.62 14.34
CA PRO A 728 -19.77 3.35 13.17
C PRO A 728 -18.48 2.73 12.60
N GLY A 729 -18.46 2.52 11.28
CA GLY A 729 -17.28 2.03 10.55
C GLY A 729 -17.06 0.52 10.60
N GLU A 730 -18.00 -0.26 11.13
CA GLU A 730 -17.87 -1.73 11.22
C GLU A 730 -18.11 -2.45 9.88
N VAL A 731 -18.86 -1.82 8.97
CA VAL A 731 -19.05 -2.29 7.59
C VAL A 731 -17.88 -1.77 6.78
N VAL A 732 -16.82 -2.56 6.69
CA VAL A 732 -15.56 -2.12 6.09
C VAL A 732 -15.65 -2.09 4.58
N ASP A 733 -15.26 -0.97 4.01
CA ASP A 733 -14.95 -0.79 2.60
C ASP A 733 -13.50 -1.23 2.34
N SER A 734 -13.32 -2.27 1.54
CA SER A 734 -12.02 -2.79 1.11
C SER A 734 -11.53 -2.17 -0.20
N GLY A 735 -12.32 -1.28 -0.80
CA GLY A 735 -12.00 -0.53 -2.02
C GLY A 735 -11.13 0.69 -1.74
N SER A 736 -10.87 1.47 -2.80
CA SER A 736 -9.95 2.61 -2.71
C SER A 736 -10.54 3.85 -2.04
N GLY A 737 -11.86 3.97 -1.94
CA GLY A 737 -12.56 5.14 -1.38
C GLY A 737 -12.67 5.14 0.15
N GLY A 738 -12.54 3.97 0.80
CA GLY A 738 -12.51 3.88 2.27
C GLY A 738 -13.80 4.31 2.98
N THR A 739 -14.95 4.20 2.29
CA THR A 739 -16.27 4.57 2.82
C THR A 739 -16.81 3.50 3.76
N ASN A 740 -16.28 3.43 4.98
CA ASN A 740 -16.80 2.47 5.96
C ASN A 740 -18.22 2.86 6.42
N GLY A 741 -19.13 1.88 6.44
CA GLY A 741 -20.52 2.05 6.83
C GLY A 741 -20.85 1.52 8.23
N VAL A 742 -22.15 1.42 8.50
CA VAL A 742 -22.71 0.87 9.75
C VAL A 742 -23.91 -0.04 9.48
N ALA A 743 -24.03 -1.14 10.22
CA ALA A 743 -25.22 -1.97 10.17
C ALA A 743 -26.35 -1.33 11.00
N ALA A 744 -27.52 -1.13 10.39
CA ALA A 744 -28.62 -0.39 10.99
C ALA A 744 -29.96 -1.13 10.82
N ALA A 745 -30.97 -0.68 11.55
CA ALA A 745 -32.33 -1.21 11.47
C ALA A 745 -33.36 -0.09 11.64
N ALA A 746 -34.52 -0.27 11.02
CA ALA A 746 -35.66 0.63 11.18
C ALA A 746 -36.89 -0.09 11.74
N GLY A 747 -37.66 0.64 12.53
CA GLY A 747 -38.90 0.15 13.13
C GLY A 747 -38.65 -1.04 14.06
N SER A 748 -39.36 -2.14 13.82
CA SER A 748 -39.26 -3.42 14.53
C SER A 748 -38.24 -4.39 13.91
N GLY A 749 -37.45 -3.94 12.94
CA GLY A 749 -36.37 -4.74 12.34
C GLY A 749 -35.17 -4.93 13.28
N SER A 750 -34.26 -5.81 12.87
CA SER A 750 -32.97 -6.05 13.51
C SER A 750 -31.83 -5.68 12.56
N ILE A 751 -30.66 -5.32 13.11
CA ILE A 751 -29.49 -5.06 12.27
C ILE A 751 -29.13 -6.33 11.47
N PRO A 752 -28.58 -6.20 10.25
CA PRO A 752 -28.04 -7.33 9.54
C PRO A 752 -26.98 -8.07 10.36
N ILE A 753 -26.93 -9.39 10.21
CA ILE A 753 -25.86 -10.25 10.75
C ILE A 753 -25.09 -10.87 9.59
N GLN A 754 -24.11 -11.73 9.85
CA GLN A 754 -23.36 -12.40 8.80
C GLN A 754 -23.45 -13.92 8.90
N THR A 755 -23.34 -14.60 7.76
CA THR A 755 -23.27 -16.06 7.69
C THR A 755 -21.95 -16.58 8.30
N THR A 756 -21.83 -17.90 8.43
CA THR A 756 -20.52 -18.53 8.67
C THR A 756 -19.58 -18.36 7.45
N PRO A 757 -18.24 -18.52 7.61
CA PRO A 757 -17.24 -18.24 6.56
C PRO A 757 -17.33 -19.08 5.29
N SER A 758 -18.20 -20.09 5.23
CA SER A 758 -18.36 -20.97 4.06
C SER A 758 -19.80 -20.99 3.53
N SER A 759 -20.66 -20.14 4.07
CA SER A 759 -22.09 -20.11 3.74
C SER A 759 -22.48 -18.95 2.81
N GLY A 760 -21.63 -17.92 2.71
CA GLY A 760 -21.77 -16.86 1.73
C GLY A 760 -21.49 -17.34 0.32
N LYS A 761 -21.54 -16.42 -0.65
CA LYS A 761 -21.16 -16.73 -2.02
C LYS A 761 -19.65 -16.72 -2.18
N VAL A 762 -18.99 -15.74 -1.58
CA VAL A 762 -17.54 -15.70 -1.39
C VAL A 762 -17.33 -15.49 0.11
N CYS A 763 -16.95 -16.56 0.81
CA CYS A 763 -16.80 -16.58 2.26
C CYS A 763 -18.08 -16.25 3.06
N ARG A 764 -18.25 -15.05 3.64
CA ARG A 764 -19.43 -14.64 4.43
C ARG A 764 -20.34 -13.72 3.63
N ALA A 765 -21.64 -13.92 3.78
CA ALA A 765 -22.64 -12.97 3.29
C ALA A 765 -23.31 -12.22 4.44
N GLY A 766 -23.77 -11.00 4.18
CA GLY A 766 -24.68 -10.28 5.07
C GLY A 766 -26.09 -10.88 4.99
N ILE A 767 -26.72 -11.17 6.12
CA ILE A 767 -28.09 -11.65 6.26
C ILE A 767 -28.99 -10.49 6.65
N PHE A 768 -29.89 -10.13 5.75
CA PHE A 768 -30.83 -9.02 5.88
C PHE A 768 -32.22 -9.58 6.21
N THR A 769 -32.63 -9.37 7.46
CA THR A 769 -33.97 -9.80 7.91
C THR A 769 -34.99 -8.73 7.60
N ARG A 770 -35.99 -9.10 6.78
CA ARG A 770 -37.16 -8.28 6.50
C ARG A 770 -38.34 -8.73 7.34
N VAL A 771 -38.93 -7.80 8.09
CA VAL A 771 -40.23 -8.03 8.76
C VAL A 771 -41.36 -7.63 7.81
N ASP A 772 -41.29 -6.44 7.22
CA ASP A 772 -42.19 -5.96 6.16
C ASP A 772 -41.53 -4.82 5.35
N ALA A 773 -42.31 -4.03 4.59
CA ALA A 773 -41.77 -2.90 3.83
C ALA A 773 -41.33 -1.70 4.68
N SER A 774 -41.74 -1.60 5.95
CA SER A 774 -41.42 -0.50 6.86
C SER A 774 -40.52 -0.93 8.02
N ASN A 775 -40.20 -2.22 8.13
CA ASN A 775 -39.42 -2.79 9.22
C ASN A 775 -38.38 -3.80 8.68
N GLY A 776 -37.11 -3.52 8.90
CA GLY A 776 -36.01 -4.40 8.47
C GLY A 776 -34.61 -3.86 8.77
N GLY A 777 -33.60 -4.68 8.51
CA GLY A 777 -32.18 -4.34 8.61
C GLY A 777 -31.59 -3.87 7.28
N TYR A 778 -30.57 -3.01 7.34
CA TYR A 778 -29.86 -2.46 6.18
C TYR A 778 -28.45 -2.01 6.57
N LEU A 779 -27.60 -1.73 5.58
CA LEU A 779 -26.31 -1.07 5.80
C LEU A 779 -26.43 0.40 5.37
N ASP A 780 -26.00 1.31 6.24
CA ASP A 780 -25.89 2.74 5.96
C ASP A 780 -24.43 3.07 5.65
N LEU A 781 -24.15 3.37 4.38
CA LEU A 781 -22.80 3.72 3.90
C LEU A 781 -22.57 5.24 3.93
N GLY A 782 -23.59 6.01 4.33
CA GLY A 782 -23.50 7.45 4.39
C GLY A 782 -23.42 8.13 3.01
N ASP A 783 -22.97 9.37 3.06
CA ASP A 783 -22.68 10.22 1.90
C ASP A 783 -21.27 10.81 2.11
N PRO A 784 -20.22 10.17 1.55
CA PRO A 784 -18.83 10.58 1.74
C PRO A 784 -18.57 12.01 1.32
N ALA A 785 -17.73 12.72 2.08
CA ALA A 785 -17.45 14.13 1.83
C ALA A 785 -16.55 14.38 0.61
N ASP A 786 -15.79 13.37 0.19
CA ASP A 786 -15.02 13.36 -1.06
C ASP A 786 -15.91 13.21 -2.31
N GLY A 787 -17.15 12.72 -2.14
CA GLY A 787 -18.08 12.49 -3.23
C GLY A 787 -17.83 11.16 -3.95
N ASP A 788 -17.06 10.23 -3.39
CA ASP A 788 -16.67 8.99 -4.08
C ASP A 788 -17.85 8.09 -4.41
N LEU A 789 -19.02 8.27 -3.79
CA LEU A 789 -20.26 7.54 -4.14
C LEU A 789 -21.22 8.33 -5.03
N ASP A 790 -20.80 9.51 -5.51
CA ASP A 790 -21.49 10.37 -6.46
C ASP A 790 -20.88 10.20 -7.86
N PRO A 791 -21.59 9.59 -8.82
CA PRO A 791 -20.99 9.30 -10.12
C PRO A 791 -20.63 10.53 -10.95
N GLY A 792 -21.33 11.66 -10.73
CA GLY A 792 -21.11 12.88 -11.49
C GLY A 792 -21.28 12.63 -12.99
N THR A 793 -20.21 12.89 -13.76
CA THR A 793 -20.11 12.61 -15.20
C THR A 793 -19.39 11.31 -15.54
N SER A 794 -18.85 10.61 -14.54
CA SER A 794 -18.06 9.41 -14.75
C SER A 794 -18.94 8.26 -15.24
N PRO A 795 -18.38 7.34 -16.04
CA PRO A 795 -18.94 6.00 -16.19
C PRO A 795 -19.08 5.34 -14.81
N TRP A 796 -19.98 4.37 -14.68
CA TRP A 796 -20.32 3.81 -13.38
C TRP A 796 -20.69 2.33 -13.47
N THR A 797 -20.19 1.53 -12.53
CA THR A 797 -20.60 0.13 -12.36
C THR A 797 -20.97 -0.15 -10.92
N VAL A 798 -22.09 -0.84 -10.71
CA VAL A 798 -22.43 -1.46 -9.41
C VAL A 798 -22.71 -2.93 -9.62
N SER A 799 -22.06 -3.78 -8.83
CA SER A 799 -22.22 -5.23 -8.85
C SER A 799 -22.42 -5.80 -7.45
N ALA A 800 -23.12 -6.93 -7.37
CA ALA A 800 -23.36 -7.65 -6.12
C ALA A 800 -23.75 -9.11 -6.38
N TRP A 801 -23.36 -9.97 -5.46
CA TRP A 801 -24.01 -11.26 -5.26
C TRP A 801 -25.19 -11.11 -4.30
N PHE A 802 -26.32 -11.73 -4.62
CA PHE A 802 -27.48 -11.74 -3.73
C PHE A 802 -28.27 -13.04 -3.80
N LYS A 803 -28.96 -13.36 -2.71
CA LYS A 803 -29.89 -14.49 -2.56
C LYS A 803 -31.16 -13.97 -1.89
N TRP A 804 -32.17 -13.67 -2.69
CA TRP A 804 -33.46 -13.16 -2.21
C TRP A 804 -34.31 -14.29 -1.61
N ASP A 805 -34.98 -14.03 -0.48
CA ASP A 805 -35.77 -15.03 0.27
C ASP A 805 -37.21 -15.24 -0.24
N GLY A 806 -37.62 -14.53 -1.30
CA GLY A 806 -38.98 -14.58 -1.82
C GLY A 806 -39.97 -13.59 -1.18
N SER A 807 -39.49 -12.69 -0.32
CA SER A 807 -40.28 -11.65 0.34
C SER A 807 -41.13 -10.83 -0.63
N SER A 808 -42.42 -10.67 -0.33
CA SER A 808 -43.38 -9.96 -1.19
C SER A 808 -43.11 -8.45 -1.32
N GLY A 809 -43.59 -7.84 -2.39
CA GLY A 809 -43.47 -6.41 -2.64
C GLY A 809 -42.09 -6.00 -3.15
N GLU A 810 -41.75 -4.72 -3.01
CA GLU A 810 -40.46 -4.19 -3.43
C GLU A 810 -39.39 -4.53 -2.39
N ASN A 811 -38.27 -5.10 -2.83
CA ASN A 811 -37.09 -5.42 -2.03
C ASN A 811 -35.90 -4.68 -2.62
N ILE A 812 -35.29 -3.77 -1.89
CA ILE A 812 -34.24 -2.88 -2.42
C ILE A 812 -32.86 -3.46 -2.13
N LEU A 813 -32.10 -3.76 -3.17
CA LEU A 813 -30.74 -4.29 -3.01
C LEU A 813 -29.77 -3.18 -2.63
N PHE A 814 -29.82 -2.06 -3.35
CA PHE A 814 -29.11 -0.84 -3.00
C PHE A 814 -29.87 0.40 -3.51
N ASN A 815 -29.64 1.54 -2.87
CA ASN A 815 -30.27 2.81 -3.22
C ASN A 815 -29.40 3.99 -2.76
N LYS A 816 -29.04 4.86 -3.72
CA LYS A 816 -28.72 6.26 -3.47
C LYS A 816 -29.83 7.08 -4.09
N GLU A 817 -30.77 7.51 -3.25
CA GLU A 817 -32.07 8.06 -3.68
C GLU A 817 -31.90 9.17 -4.74
N ASN A 818 -32.68 9.09 -5.82
CA ASN A 818 -32.65 9.99 -6.98
C ASN A 818 -31.37 9.96 -7.85
N LEU A 819 -30.45 9.01 -7.65
CA LEU A 819 -29.28 8.80 -8.52
C LEU A 819 -29.24 7.41 -9.13
N TYR A 820 -29.14 6.37 -8.31
CA TYR A 820 -29.10 4.98 -8.76
C TYR A 820 -29.71 4.04 -7.72
N GLU A 821 -30.60 3.15 -8.17
CA GLU A 821 -31.24 2.16 -7.31
C GLU A 821 -31.53 0.84 -8.04
N VAL A 822 -31.59 -0.24 -7.25
CA VAL A 822 -31.96 -1.59 -7.70
C VAL A 822 -32.98 -2.21 -6.76
N ARG A 823 -33.98 -2.85 -7.34
CA ARG A 823 -34.99 -3.60 -6.60
C ARG A 823 -35.25 -4.96 -7.21
N ILE A 824 -35.83 -5.83 -6.40
CA ILE A 824 -36.59 -7.00 -6.83
C ILE A 824 -38.08 -6.69 -6.59
N ASN A 825 -38.88 -6.84 -7.63
CA ASN A 825 -40.32 -6.66 -7.56
C ASN A 825 -41.01 -7.73 -8.40
N ASN A 826 -42.00 -8.43 -7.82
CA ASN A 826 -42.72 -9.53 -8.47
C ASN A 826 -41.80 -10.61 -9.08
N GLY A 827 -40.66 -10.91 -8.44
CA GLY A 827 -39.71 -11.93 -8.90
C GLY A 827 -38.80 -11.49 -10.05
N TYR A 828 -38.73 -10.20 -10.36
CA TYR A 828 -37.82 -9.65 -11.37
C TYR A 828 -36.95 -8.55 -10.77
N LEU A 829 -35.66 -8.56 -11.13
CA LEU A 829 -34.74 -7.49 -10.78
C LEU A 829 -34.88 -6.34 -11.80
N GLN A 830 -34.99 -5.12 -11.27
CA GLN A 830 -35.15 -3.88 -12.03
C GLN A 830 -34.24 -2.81 -11.44
N TYR A 831 -33.80 -1.86 -12.26
CA TYR A 831 -32.95 -0.76 -11.83
C TYR A 831 -33.51 0.58 -12.33
N ALA A 832 -33.16 1.68 -11.66
CA ALA A 832 -33.50 3.05 -12.08
C ALA A 832 -32.32 3.98 -11.82
N TRP A 833 -31.71 4.52 -12.87
CA TRP A 833 -30.45 5.27 -12.82
C TRP A 833 -30.56 6.55 -13.64
N GLN A 834 -30.18 7.70 -13.06
CA GLN A 834 -30.07 8.95 -13.79
C GLN A 834 -29.15 8.83 -15.02
N PRO A 835 -29.32 9.66 -16.06
CA PRO A 835 -30.33 10.71 -16.20
C PRO A 835 -31.73 10.18 -16.59
N HIS A 836 -31.95 8.86 -16.56
CA HIS A 836 -33.24 8.23 -16.87
C HIS A 836 -33.85 7.57 -15.63
N TRP A 837 -34.69 8.34 -14.93
CA TRP A 837 -35.30 7.91 -13.67
C TRP A 837 -36.58 7.08 -13.88
N ALA A 838 -36.44 5.87 -14.41
CA ALA A 838 -37.52 4.90 -14.53
C ALA A 838 -37.04 3.46 -14.29
N TRP A 839 -37.98 2.55 -13.96
CA TRP A 839 -37.66 1.14 -13.77
C TRP A 839 -37.40 0.43 -15.10
N ASP A 840 -36.14 0.06 -15.32
CA ASP A 840 -35.65 -0.67 -16.48
C ASP A 840 -35.43 -2.16 -16.18
N GLY A 841 -35.15 -2.94 -17.22
CA GLY A 841 -34.89 -4.38 -17.15
C GLY A 841 -36.15 -5.26 -17.24
N GLY A 842 -37.34 -4.71 -16.98
CA GLY A 842 -38.62 -5.38 -17.24
C GLY A 842 -38.70 -6.79 -16.65
N THR A 843 -38.76 -7.80 -17.53
CA THR A 843 -38.77 -9.23 -17.16
C THR A 843 -37.46 -9.96 -17.51
N SER A 844 -36.44 -9.24 -17.99
CA SER A 844 -35.18 -9.81 -18.49
C SER A 844 -34.33 -10.47 -17.40
N PHE A 845 -34.50 -10.08 -16.13
CA PHE A 845 -33.80 -10.67 -15.00
C PHE A 845 -34.78 -11.34 -14.02
N PRO A 846 -35.26 -12.56 -14.32
CA PRO A 846 -36.06 -13.32 -13.36
C PRO A 846 -35.18 -13.80 -12.20
N VAL A 847 -35.71 -13.68 -10.98
CA VAL A 847 -35.07 -14.08 -9.73
C VAL A 847 -35.91 -15.15 -9.04
N SER A 848 -35.31 -16.30 -8.80
CA SER A 848 -35.87 -17.35 -7.96
C SER A 848 -35.41 -17.17 -6.52
N ALA A 849 -36.34 -17.36 -5.58
CA ALA A 849 -36.04 -17.34 -4.15
C ALA A 849 -34.96 -18.37 -3.78
N ASP A 850 -34.18 -18.06 -2.75
CA ASP A 850 -33.14 -18.90 -2.13
C ASP A 850 -32.05 -19.38 -3.10
N THR A 851 -31.80 -18.64 -4.17
CA THR A 851 -30.72 -18.95 -5.12
C THR A 851 -29.80 -17.75 -5.32
N TRP A 852 -28.50 -17.98 -5.21
CA TRP A 852 -27.49 -16.96 -5.55
C TRP A 852 -27.65 -16.51 -7.01
N LYS A 853 -27.55 -15.20 -7.20
CA LYS A 853 -27.48 -14.50 -8.49
C LYS A 853 -26.44 -13.40 -8.38
N HIS A 854 -25.68 -13.21 -9.43
CA HIS A 854 -24.84 -12.04 -9.60
C HIS A 854 -25.56 -11.03 -10.48
N VAL A 855 -25.61 -9.78 -10.04
CA VAL A 855 -26.05 -8.64 -10.84
C VAL A 855 -24.87 -7.70 -11.05
N ALA A 856 -24.72 -7.19 -12.26
CA ALA A 856 -23.93 -6.01 -12.53
C ALA A 856 -24.75 -5.06 -13.41
N ILE A 857 -24.75 -3.78 -13.06
CA ILE A 857 -25.33 -2.72 -13.89
C ILE A 857 -24.19 -1.78 -14.24
N VAL A 858 -24.03 -1.54 -15.53
CA VAL A 858 -22.94 -0.73 -16.06
C VAL A 858 -23.49 0.42 -16.88
N TYR A 859 -22.91 1.60 -16.70
CA TYR A 859 -23.16 2.80 -17.49
C TYR A 859 -21.85 3.35 -18.03
N ASP A 860 -21.69 3.38 -19.35
CA ASP A 860 -20.46 3.89 -20.02
C ASP A 860 -20.59 5.34 -20.53
N GLY A 861 -21.71 6.01 -20.25
CA GLY A 861 -22.02 7.34 -20.80
C GLY A 861 -22.73 7.32 -22.16
N HIS A 862 -22.84 6.15 -22.79
CA HIS A 862 -23.52 5.94 -24.07
C HIS A 862 -24.67 4.91 -24.00
N GLN A 863 -24.59 3.96 -23.07
CA GLN A 863 -25.59 2.94 -22.81
C GLN A 863 -25.59 2.51 -21.34
N GLN A 864 -26.74 2.03 -20.88
CA GLN A 864 -26.89 1.29 -19.62
C GLN A 864 -27.09 -0.19 -19.94
N VAL A 865 -26.39 -1.07 -19.25
CA VAL A 865 -26.39 -2.51 -19.48
C VAL A 865 -26.61 -3.27 -18.17
N LEU A 866 -27.51 -4.25 -18.19
CA LEU A 866 -27.80 -5.14 -17.06
C LEU A 866 -27.30 -6.54 -17.36
N TYR A 867 -26.47 -7.06 -16.46
CA TYR A 867 -25.90 -8.40 -16.52
C TYR A 867 -26.47 -9.29 -15.42
N LYS A 868 -26.71 -10.56 -15.77
CA LYS A 868 -27.10 -11.64 -14.86
C LYS A 868 -26.09 -12.76 -14.99
N ASN A 869 -25.38 -13.06 -13.90
CA ASN A 869 -24.37 -14.13 -13.86
C ASN A 869 -23.38 -14.03 -15.03
N GLY A 870 -22.80 -12.84 -15.24
CA GLY A 870 -21.80 -12.60 -16.29
C GLY A 870 -22.38 -12.26 -17.65
N ARG A 871 -23.65 -12.60 -17.92
CA ARG A 871 -24.27 -12.42 -19.24
C ARG A 871 -25.18 -11.20 -19.33
N GLN A 872 -25.04 -10.42 -20.39
CA GLN A 872 -25.96 -9.32 -20.71
C GLN A 872 -27.39 -9.85 -20.89
N VAL A 873 -28.37 -9.26 -20.19
CA VAL A 873 -29.81 -9.60 -20.32
C VAL A 873 -30.68 -8.43 -20.74
N TYR A 874 -30.18 -7.20 -20.59
CA TYR A 874 -30.86 -5.99 -21.05
C TYR A 874 -29.83 -4.90 -21.34
N SER A 875 -30.11 -4.04 -22.32
CA SER A 875 -29.31 -2.87 -22.64
C SER A 875 -30.19 -1.77 -23.23
N ARG A 876 -29.81 -0.52 -23.03
CA ARG A 876 -30.45 0.63 -23.67
C ARG A 876 -29.44 1.76 -23.92
N ASN A 877 -29.58 2.44 -25.05
CA ASN A 877 -28.79 3.64 -25.32
C ASN A 877 -29.23 4.74 -24.34
N GLN A 878 -28.24 5.36 -23.70
CA GLN A 878 -28.45 6.41 -22.72
C GLN A 878 -27.22 7.31 -22.67
N THR A 879 -27.43 8.62 -22.75
CA THR A 879 -26.37 9.63 -22.62
C THR A 879 -26.67 10.61 -21.51
N GLY A 880 -25.64 11.28 -20.98
CA GLY A 880 -25.74 12.33 -19.95
C GLY A 880 -25.20 11.89 -18.58
N ALA A 881 -25.14 12.82 -17.63
CA ALA A 881 -24.59 12.57 -16.30
C ALA A 881 -25.60 11.86 -15.39
N ILE A 882 -25.15 10.90 -14.56
CA ILE A 882 -25.96 10.40 -13.42
C ILE A 882 -26.09 11.52 -12.37
N GLY A 883 -25.02 12.29 -12.15
CA GLY A 883 -25.01 13.43 -11.23
C GLY A 883 -24.55 13.09 -9.82
N ALA A 884 -24.76 14.01 -8.89
CA ALA A 884 -24.34 13.93 -7.49
C ALA A 884 -25.44 14.48 -6.58
N ASN A 885 -25.58 13.95 -5.36
CA ASN A 885 -26.51 14.47 -4.36
C ASN A 885 -26.15 14.03 -2.93
N THR A 886 -26.78 14.67 -1.95
CA THR A 886 -26.50 14.42 -0.53
C THR A 886 -27.30 13.25 0.08
N SER A 887 -27.84 12.35 -0.75
CA SER A 887 -28.55 11.17 -0.26
C SER A 887 -27.54 10.11 0.12
N LYS A 888 -27.76 9.44 1.24
CA LYS A 888 -26.92 8.32 1.65
C LYS A 888 -27.09 7.15 0.69
N LEU A 889 -26.01 6.41 0.46
CA LEU A 889 -26.09 5.08 -0.15
C LEU A 889 -26.47 4.06 0.93
N LEU A 890 -27.56 3.35 0.69
CA LEU A 890 -28.02 2.25 1.54
C LEU A 890 -27.93 0.93 0.78
N ILE A 891 -27.51 -0.14 1.47
CA ILE A 891 -27.63 -1.53 1.00
C ILE A 891 -28.76 -2.20 1.79
N GLY A 892 -29.71 -2.81 1.09
CA GLY A 892 -30.83 -3.52 1.71
C GLY A 892 -32.05 -2.65 2.07
N ALA A 893 -32.06 -1.35 1.74
CA ALA A 893 -33.22 -0.48 1.96
C ALA A 893 -33.23 0.72 0.98
N ARG A 894 -34.40 1.36 0.83
CA ARG A 894 -34.59 2.60 0.09
C ARG A 894 -34.87 3.78 1.01
N GLY A 895 -34.26 4.93 0.71
CA GLY A 895 -34.60 6.21 1.29
C GLY A 895 -33.64 6.63 2.41
N SER A 896 -32.80 7.63 2.13
CA SER A 896 -31.75 8.13 3.01
C SER A 896 -32.22 8.55 4.42
N ALA A 897 -33.34 9.28 4.51
CA ALA A 897 -33.84 9.82 5.79
C ALA A 897 -34.89 8.93 6.48
N SER A 898 -35.54 8.05 5.73
CA SER A 898 -36.61 7.18 6.24
C SER A 898 -36.58 5.86 5.47
N PRO A 899 -35.67 4.94 5.86
CA PRO A 899 -35.48 3.67 5.17
C PRO A 899 -36.77 2.84 5.11
N SER A 900 -37.04 2.27 3.95
CA SER A 900 -38.21 1.43 3.64
C SER A 900 -37.90 0.44 2.51
N ASN A 901 -38.85 -0.42 2.15
CA ASN A 901 -38.73 -1.46 1.12
C ASN A 901 -37.51 -2.37 1.33
N PHE A 902 -37.33 -2.82 2.57
CA PHE A 902 -36.20 -3.62 3.01
C PHE A 902 -36.00 -4.89 2.16
N PHE A 903 -34.75 -5.27 1.97
CA PHE A 903 -34.39 -6.55 1.37
C PHE A 903 -34.55 -7.69 2.38
N GLY A 904 -35.10 -8.81 1.92
CA GLY A 904 -35.09 -10.08 2.64
C GLY A 904 -34.17 -11.08 1.94
N GLY A 905 -33.16 -11.58 2.66
CA GLY A 905 -32.23 -12.58 2.16
C GLY A 905 -30.76 -12.29 2.47
N GLU A 906 -29.86 -12.73 1.60
CA GLU A 906 -28.41 -12.57 1.74
C GLU A 906 -27.83 -11.67 0.63
N ILE A 907 -26.84 -10.84 0.96
CA ILE A 907 -26.08 -9.99 0.01
C ILE A 907 -24.59 -10.19 0.28
N ASP A 908 -23.79 -10.25 -0.77
CA ASP A 908 -22.36 -10.53 -0.73
C ASP A 908 -21.63 -9.79 -1.86
N GLU A 909 -20.33 -9.53 -1.68
CA GLU A 909 -19.40 -8.91 -2.64
C GLU A 909 -20.00 -7.70 -3.39
N VAL A 910 -20.44 -6.67 -2.66
CA VAL A 910 -20.97 -5.45 -3.28
C VAL A 910 -19.81 -4.57 -3.72
N LYS A 911 -19.66 -4.34 -5.02
CA LYS A 911 -18.56 -3.55 -5.60
C LYS A 911 -19.09 -2.39 -6.45
N ILE A 912 -18.47 -1.23 -6.29
CA ILE A 912 -18.77 0.00 -7.03
C ILE A 912 -17.49 0.46 -7.71
N TYR A 913 -17.60 0.84 -8.98
CA TYR A 913 -16.50 1.37 -9.78
C TYR A 913 -16.90 2.71 -10.40
N ASP A 914 -15.95 3.64 -10.42
CA ASP A 914 -16.02 4.92 -11.14
C ASP A 914 -15.72 4.79 -12.64
N ARG A 915 -15.86 3.57 -13.14
CA ARG A 915 -15.67 3.20 -14.54
C ARG A 915 -16.67 2.15 -14.97
N ALA A 916 -16.85 2.02 -16.27
CA ALA A 916 -17.62 0.93 -16.87
C ALA A 916 -16.76 -0.33 -16.93
N LEU A 917 -17.25 -1.45 -16.37
CA LEU A 917 -16.60 -2.76 -16.49
C LEU A 917 -16.98 -3.46 -17.80
N ALA A 918 -16.01 -4.09 -18.45
CA ALA A 918 -16.25 -4.95 -19.60
C ALA A 918 -16.76 -6.35 -19.24
N GLU A 919 -17.25 -7.08 -20.24
CA GLU A 919 -17.86 -8.40 -20.04
C GLU A 919 -16.90 -9.40 -19.40
N ASN A 920 -15.60 -9.37 -19.75
CA ASN A 920 -14.59 -10.21 -19.14
C ASN A 920 -14.33 -9.84 -17.66
N GLU A 921 -14.36 -8.55 -17.30
CA GLU A 921 -14.22 -8.11 -15.91
C GLU A 921 -15.43 -8.49 -15.06
N ILE A 922 -16.63 -8.41 -15.63
CA ILE A 922 -17.88 -8.87 -14.98
C ILE A 922 -17.84 -10.39 -14.79
N GLN A 923 -17.33 -11.14 -15.76
CA GLN A 923 -17.14 -12.58 -15.64
C GLN A 923 -16.10 -12.92 -14.56
N ALA A 924 -15.00 -12.17 -14.48
CA ALA A 924 -14.01 -12.32 -13.40
C ALA A 924 -14.63 -12.08 -12.00
N ALA A 925 -15.53 -11.10 -11.86
CA ALA A 925 -16.28 -10.89 -10.61
C ALA A 925 -17.26 -12.03 -10.28
N VAL A 926 -17.78 -12.73 -11.30
CA VAL A 926 -18.63 -13.92 -11.12
C VAL A 926 -17.81 -15.13 -10.67
N ASP A 927 -16.62 -15.27 -11.22
CA ASP A 927 -15.71 -16.40 -10.97
C ASP A 927 -14.80 -16.16 -9.77
N GLU A 928 -14.98 -15.04 -9.06
CA GLU A 928 -14.22 -14.68 -7.88
C GLU A 928 -14.29 -15.76 -6.81
N THR A 929 -13.12 -16.11 -6.28
CA THR A 929 -12.96 -17.05 -5.17
C THR A 929 -11.92 -16.50 -4.19
N ARG A 930 -12.07 -16.85 -2.91
CA ARG A 930 -11.18 -16.42 -1.83
C ARG A 930 -10.96 -17.56 -0.85
N ASP A 931 -9.75 -17.66 -0.29
CA ASP A 931 -9.47 -18.61 0.78
C ASP A 931 -10.06 -18.09 2.09
N CYS A 932 -11.11 -18.76 2.56
CA CYS A 932 -11.85 -18.41 3.77
C CYS A 932 -11.29 -19.09 5.03
N SER A 933 -10.16 -19.82 4.93
CA SER A 933 -9.57 -20.57 6.05
C SER A 933 -8.87 -19.70 7.09
N ALA A 934 -8.56 -18.45 6.75
CA ALA A 934 -7.90 -17.48 7.62
C ALA A 934 -8.85 -16.82 8.65
N ASP A 935 -10.14 -17.18 8.66
CA ASP A 935 -11.08 -16.54 9.58
C ASP A 935 -10.89 -17.05 11.01
N SER A 936 -10.51 -16.13 11.90
CA SER A 936 -10.15 -16.46 13.28
C SER A 936 -11.39 -16.87 14.08
N VAL A 937 -11.23 -17.82 15.00
CA VAL A 937 -12.32 -18.24 15.89
C VAL A 937 -12.59 -17.10 16.88
N VAL A 938 -13.80 -16.54 16.84
CA VAL A 938 -14.23 -15.43 17.70
C VAL A 938 -15.38 -15.87 18.61
N ILE A 939 -15.27 -15.55 19.90
CA ILE A 939 -16.38 -15.71 20.86
C ILE A 939 -17.43 -14.64 20.55
N THR A 940 -18.63 -15.09 20.18
CA THR A 940 -19.79 -14.22 19.84
C THR A 940 -20.63 -13.84 21.05
N THR A 941 -20.40 -14.44 22.21
CA THR A 941 -21.11 -14.09 23.44
C THR A 941 -20.62 -12.74 23.96
N THR A 942 -21.40 -11.68 23.72
CA THR A 942 -21.07 -10.29 24.12
C THR A 942 -21.62 -9.91 25.50
N SER A 943 -22.52 -10.70 26.07
CA SER A 943 -23.06 -10.46 27.42
C SER A 943 -23.43 -11.77 28.11
N LEU A 944 -23.36 -11.76 29.44
CA LEU A 944 -23.72 -12.88 30.30
C LEU A 944 -25.04 -12.59 31.02
N PRO A 945 -25.94 -13.58 31.17
CA PRO A 945 -27.14 -13.45 32.00
C PRO A 945 -26.82 -13.01 33.43
N GLN A 946 -27.73 -12.28 34.08
CA GLN A 946 -27.54 -11.91 35.48
C GLN A 946 -27.63 -13.14 36.40
N GLY A 947 -26.59 -13.35 37.22
CA GLY A 947 -26.57 -14.39 38.24
C GLY A 947 -27.26 -13.97 39.54
N THR A 948 -27.76 -14.95 40.30
CA THR A 948 -28.32 -14.74 41.65
C THR A 948 -27.34 -15.20 42.72
N ILE A 949 -27.11 -14.38 43.75
CA ILE A 949 -26.23 -14.69 44.88
C ILE A 949 -26.69 -16.00 45.56
N ASN A 950 -25.75 -16.89 45.89
CA ASN A 950 -25.96 -18.22 46.49
C ASN A 950 -26.72 -19.25 45.61
N SER A 951 -26.72 -19.06 44.29
CA SER A 951 -27.24 -20.06 43.33
C SER A 951 -26.14 -20.55 42.39
N ILE A 952 -26.27 -21.77 41.89
CA ILE A 952 -25.41 -22.28 40.82
C ILE A 952 -25.67 -21.45 39.56
N TYR A 953 -24.60 -21.00 38.91
CA TYR A 953 -24.65 -20.21 37.69
C TYR A 953 -23.94 -20.98 36.58
N ASP A 954 -24.68 -21.37 35.54
CA ASP A 954 -24.17 -22.00 34.33
C ASP A 954 -24.65 -21.23 33.09
N THR A 955 -23.77 -21.08 32.11
CA THR A 955 -24.11 -20.47 30.82
C THR A 955 -23.23 -21.05 29.72
N THR A 956 -23.76 -21.09 28.50
CA THR A 956 -23.04 -21.58 27.32
C THR A 956 -22.48 -20.38 26.55
N LEU A 957 -21.19 -20.41 26.24
CA LEU A 957 -20.56 -19.43 25.36
C LEU A 957 -20.61 -19.94 23.92
N SER A 958 -20.92 -19.04 22.99
CA SER A 958 -20.97 -19.31 21.55
C SER A 958 -19.74 -18.72 20.89
N ALA A 959 -19.11 -19.47 19.98
CA ALA A 959 -18.06 -18.98 19.10
C ALA A 959 -18.44 -19.24 17.64
N THR A 960 -17.88 -18.44 16.74
CA THR A 960 -17.98 -18.62 15.28
C THR A 960 -16.61 -18.41 14.64
N GLY A 961 -16.43 -18.82 13.40
CA GLY A 961 -15.12 -18.89 12.74
C GLY A 961 -14.44 -20.26 12.94
N GLY A 962 -13.36 -20.50 12.19
CA GLY A 962 -12.67 -21.79 12.12
C GLY A 962 -13.41 -22.88 11.31
N THR A 963 -12.70 -23.97 11.01
CA THR A 963 -13.29 -25.20 10.45
C THR A 963 -13.74 -26.13 11.59
N PRO A 964 -14.95 -26.74 11.51
CA PRO A 964 -15.50 -27.61 12.57
C PRO A 964 -14.69 -28.85 12.91
#